data_AF-A0A4Y1QYI1-F1
#
_entry.id   AF-A0A4Y1QYI1-F1
#
_cell.length_a   1.000
_cell.length_b   1.000
_cell.length_c   1.000
_cell.angle_alpha   90.00
_cell.angle_beta   90.00
_cell.angle_gamma   90.00
#
_symmetry.space_group_name_H-M   'P 1'
#
loop_
_entity.id
_entity.type
_entity.pdbx_description
1 polymer ?
#
loop_
_entity_poly.entity_id
_entity_poly.type
_entity_poly.pdbx_seq_one_letter_code
_entity_poly.pdbx_strand_id
1 'polypeptide(L)'
;STCKATKLPIRVDKNHPRCTKVSTSSVHHRASSAKPKGHVYDVAVMFRHSNPKPICQSSLPFHRVLSDPPPPHGTQQRFYKNTLSVVSLVSSLKLWPLETPLSKVSGFLSVIGHMGEVEIDDYCLFADDQWFKSDMSQTGNIRHVDALCSVAEIEEIDFSKLLDRPSFLNMERKRSFDERSLSELSVALSPRHSSRNADYSSRFFDHPEYVFSPSRTSFIGTPRSLTGFEPHPMVAEAWETLRRSLVFFRGQPVGTIAATDTSEEKLNYDQVFVRDFVPSGLAFLMNGEPEIVKNFILKTLRLQSWEKKIDRFHLGEGVMPASFKVLHDPVRNSETLIADFGESAIGRVAPVDSGFWWIILLRAYTKSTGDSSLAELPECQKGMRLILSLCLSEGFDTFPTLLCADGCCMIDRRMGVYGYPIEIQALFFMALRCALLLLKQDDEGKEFVERIVKRLHALSYHMRSYFWLDFKQLNDIYRYKTEEYSHTAVNKFNVIPDSLPDWVFDFMPTRGGYFIGNISPARMDFRWFCLGNCMAILSSLATPEQSVAIMDLIESRWEELAGEMPLKVCYPAIESHEWRIVTGCDPKNTRWSYHNGGSWPVLLWLLTAACIKTGRPQIARRAIELAESRLLKDNWPEYYDGKLGRYVGKQARKFQTWSVAGYLVAKMMLEDPSHLGMIALEEDRQMKPVMKRSNSWTC
;
A
#
# COMPACT_ATOMS: atom_id res chain seq x y z
N SER A 1 12.00 28.32 63.67
CA SER A 1 11.46 28.20 65.04
C SER A 1 11.30 26.73 65.39
N THR A 2 11.40 26.37 66.68
CA THR A 2 11.48 24.98 67.15
C THR A 2 10.17 24.43 67.67
N CYS A 3 9.88 23.15 67.39
CA CYS A 3 9.46 22.21 68.43
C CYS A 3 9.74 20.75 68.01
N LYS A 4 10.04 19.89 68.99
CA LYS A 4 10.14 18.43 68.85
C LYS A 4 9.15 17.78 69.81
N ALA A 5 8.60 16.63 69.44
CA ALA A 5 8.08 15.64 70.39
C ALA A 5 8.38 14.23 69.86
N THR A 6 8.72 13.31 70.76
CA THR A 6 9.25 11.99 70.39
C THR A 6 8.78 10.93 71.38
N LYS A 7 8.36 9.75 70.91
CA LYS A 7 8.63 8.44 71.54
C LYS A 7 8.18 7.25 70.67
N LEU A 8 8.86 6.13 70.89
CA LEU A 8 8.71 4.77 70.32
C LEU A 8 8.74 3.79 71.53
N PRO A 9 8.87 2.45 71.35
CA PRO A 9 7.95 1.51 70.71
C PRO A 9 7.66 0.27 71.59
N ILE A 10 6.75 -0.63 71.18
CA ILE A 10 6.76 -2.06 71.62
C ILE A 10 6.53 -2.97 70.39
N ARG A 11 7.10 -4.19 70.42
CA ARG A 11 7.18 -5.18 69.33
C ARG A 11 7.05 -6.60 69.91
N VAL A 12 6.29 -7.49 69.26
CA VAL A 12 6.37 -8.95 69.44
C VAL A 12 6.13 -9.66 68.09
N ASP A 13 6.95 -10.66 67.78
CA ASP A 13 6.91 -11.48 66.56
C ASP A 13 6.31 -12.89 66.82
N LYS A 14 5.71 -13.57 65.82
CA LYS A 14 6.09 -14.94 65.31
C LYS A 14 5.04 -15.72 64.47
N ASN A 15 5.41 -15.95 63.20
CA ASN A 15 5.53 -17.21 62.44
C ASN A 15 4.35 -18.18 62.08
N HIS A 16 4.37 -18.56 60.79
CA HIS A 16 3.79 -19.73 60.10
C HIS A 16 4.14 -21.13 60.69
N PRO A 17 3.36 -22.21 60.38
CA PRO A 17 3.51 -23.04 59.15
C PRO A 17 2.15 -23.39 58.46
N ARG A 18 2.00 -24.29 57.47
CA ARG A 18 2.61 -24.53 56.12
C ARG A 18 2.01 -25.85 55.53
N CYS A 19 1.76 -25.95 54.21
CA CYS A 19 1.65 -27.23 53.43
C CYS A 19 0.44 -28.19 53.75
N THR A 20 -0.04 -29.14 52.92
CA THR A 20 0.23 -29.56 51.50
C THR A 20 -0.97 -30.32 50.86
N LYS A 21 -0.85 -30.67 49.55
CA LYS A 21 -1.86 -31.41 48.73
C LYS A 21 -2.01 -32.91 49.06
N VAL A 22 -3.26 -33.42 48.91
CA VAL A 22 -3.68 -34.81 48.57
C VAL A 22 -5.06 -34.68 47.85
N SER A 23 -5.51 -35.31 46.75
CA SER A 23 -5.07 -36.31 45.74
C SER A 23 -5.72 -37.71 45.79
N THR A 24 -6.30 -38.17 44.67
CA THR A 24 -7.01 -39.48 44.45
C THR A 24 -8.36 -39.63 45.19
N SER A 25 -9.35 -40.44 44.80
CA SER A 25 -9.56 -41.36 43.65
C SER A 25 -11.06 -41.43 43.23
N SER A 26 -11.40 -42.26 42.23
CA SER A 26 -12.72 -42.41 41.58
C SER A 26 -13.56 -43.61 42.06
N VAL A 27 -14.83 -43.70 41.60
CA VAL A 27 -15.64 -44.90 41.21
C VAL A 27 -17.13 -44.89 41.69
N HIS A 28 -18.02 -45.38 40.79
CA HIS A 28 -19.48 -45.70 40.83
C HIS A 28 -20.31 -45.59 42.13
N HIS A 29 -21.57 -45.10 42.11
CA HIS A 29 -22.77 -45.81 41.57
C HIS A 29 -23.93 -44.83 41.21
N ARG A 30 -24.61 -45.00 40.05
CA ARG A 30 -25.97 -45.60 39.82
C ARG A 30 -27.17 -45.05 40.66
N ALA A 31 -28.21 -44.61 39.92
CA ALA A 31 -29.66 -44.62 40.26
C ALA A 31 -30.15 -43.72 41.43
N SER A 32 -31.39 -43.22 41.47
CA SER A 32 -32.46 -43.10 40.46
C SER A 32 -33.58 -42.12 40.90
N SER A 33 -34.43 -41.73 39.93
CA SER A 33 -35.89 -41.48 40.07
C SER A 33 -36.47 -40.28 40.85
N ALA A 34 -37.60 -39.80 40.30
CA ALA A 34 -38.74 -39.10 40.91
C ALA A 34 -38.78 -37.55 40.92
N LYS A 35 -39.84 -37.02 40.28
CA LYS A 35 -40.37 -35.64 40.36
C LYS A 35 -41.59 -35.61 41.29
N PRO A 36 -42.07 -34.42 41.70
CA PRO A 36 -43.36 -33.90 41.18
C PRO A 36 -43.15 -32.71 40.20
N LYS A 37 -43.94 -32.41 39.16
CA LYS A 37 -45.42 -32.31 38.96
C LYS A 37 -46.06 -31.26 39.88
N GLY A 38 -46.84 -30.27 39.43
CA GLY A 38 -47.28 -29.80 38.09
C GLY A 38 -48.10 -28.49 38.30
N HIS A 39 -48.90 -27.92 37.39
CA HIS A 39 -49.39 -28.32 36.05
C HIS A 39 -50.06 -27.10 35.34
N VAL A 40 -50.05 -27.07 33.99
CA VAL A 40 -51.17 -26.61 33.09
C VAL A 40 -51.47 -25.09 33.07
N TYR A 41 -51.73 -24.41 31.94
CA TYR A 41 -52.61 -24.76 30.80
C TYR A 41 -51.99 -24.79 29.38
N ASP A 42 -52.62 -25.62 28.54
CA ASP A 42 -52.40 -25.78 27.09
C ASP A 42 -53.46 -25.05 26.24
N VAL A 43 -53.12 -24.74 24.98
CA VAL A 43 -54.01 -24.86 23.81
C VAL A 43 -53.18 -25.36 22.62
N ALA A 44 -53.69 -26.30 21.82
CA ALA A 44 -52.98 -26.90 20.67
C ALA A 44 -53.91 -27.24 19.48
N VAL A 45 -53.37 -27.22 18.26
CA VAL A 45 -54.01 -27.69 17.00
C VAL A 45 -52.94 -28.33 16.09
N MET A 46 -53.33 -29.24 15.18
CA MET A 46 -52.44 -30.06 14.32
C MET A 46 -52.83 -29.91 12.81
N PHE A 47 -52.32 -30.61 11.77
CA PHE A 47 -51.60 -31.90 11.68
C PHE A 47 -51.00 -32.10 10.25
N ARG A 48 -50.13 -33.12 10.07
CA ARG A 48 -49.63 -33.75 8.80
C ARG A 48 -48.49 -32.99 8.08
N HIS A 49 -47.34 -33.60 7.74
CA HIS A 49 -47.04 -34.76 6.84
C HIS A 49 -47.34 -34.43 5.36
N SER A 50 -46.49 -34.72 4.36
CA SER A 50 -45.39 -35.72 4.26
C SER A 50 -44.31 -35.39 3.20
N ASN A 51 -43.11 -35.98 3.32
CA ASN A 51 -42.06 -36.04 2.27
C ASN A 51 -42.24 -37.24 1.31
N PRO A 52 -41.62 -37.21 0.11
CA PRO A 52 -40.69 -38.29 -0.28
C PRO A 52 -39.37 -37.81 -0.94
N LYS A 53 -38.52 -38.77 -1.35
CA LYS A 53 -37.11 -38.60 -1.81
C LYS A 53 -36.94 -38.62 -3.36
N PRO A 54 -35.78 -38.20 -3.91
CA PRO A 54 -35.52 -38.11 -5.35
C PRO A 54 -35.06 -39.43 -6.01
N ILE A 55 -35.05 -39.45 -7.35
CA ILE A 55 -34.59 -40.55 -8.24
C ILE A 55 -33.68 -39.96 -9.35
N CYS A 56 -32.79 -40.78 -9.95
CA CYS A 56 -31.80 -40.39 -10.98
C CYS A 56 -32.06 -41.09 -12.35
N GLN A 57 -31.16 -40.85 -13.33
CA GLN A 57 -31.12 -41.38 -14.72
C GLN A 57 -32.02 -40.65 -15.75
N SER A 58 -31.69 -40.51 -17.05
CA SER A 58 -30.37 -40.55 -17.76
C SER A 58 -30.47 -40.08 -19.24
N SER A 59 -29.46 -39.35 -19.72
CA SER A 59 -28.92 -39.31 -21.12
C SER A 59 -29.82 -39.17 -22.39
N LEU A 60 -29.73 -37.97 -23.04
CA LEU A 60 -29.54 -37.72 -24.51
C LEU A 60 -30.59 -38.24 -25.55
N PRO A 61 -30.55 -37.83 -26.87
CA PRO A 61 -29.77 -36.76 -27.55
C PRO A 61 -30.57 -35.77 -28.48
N PHE A 62 -29.89 -34.68 -28.89
CA PHE A 62 -30.00 -33.87 -30.15
C PHE A 62 -31.31 -33.67 -30.96
N HIS A 63 -31.59 -32.40 -31.33
CA HIS A 63 -31.64 -31.96 -32.74
C HIS A 63 -31.45 -30.43 -32.95
N ARG A 64 -31.16 -29.98 -34.18
CA ARG A 64 -30.89 -28.57 -34.60
C ARG A 64 -32.02 -27.92 -35.43
N VAL A 65 -32.26 -26.61 -35.24
CA VAL A 65 -32.61 -25.55 -36.23
C VAL A 65 -32.09 -24.23 -35.60
N LEU A 66 -31.18 -23.40 -36.17
CA LEU A 66 -31.15 -22.55 -37.39
C LEU A 66 -31.91 -21.20 -37.29
N SER A 67 -31.52 -20.21 -38.10
CA SER A 67 -31.40 -18.78 -37.72
C SER A 67 -32.26 -17.77 -38.53
N ASP A 68 -32.20 -16.49 -38.11
CA ASP A 68 -32.49 -15.24 -38.86
C ASP A 68 -33.97 -14.91 -39.19
N PRO A 69 -34.33 -13.67 -39.62
CA PRO A 69 -33.94 -12.33 -39.14
C PRO A 69 -35.18 -11.39 -38.84
N PRO A 70 -35.01 -10.15 -38.32
CA PRO A 70 -36.13 -9.29 -37.89
C PRO A 70 -36.57 -8.18 -38.90
N PRO A 71 -37.89 -7.87 -38.96
CA PRO A 71 -38.42 -6.63 -39.56
C PRO A 71 -39.44 -5.90 -38.62
N PRO A 72 -40.14 -4.80 -39.00
CA PRO A 72 -39.60 -3.45 -39.00
C PRO A 72 -40.49 -2.42 -38.22
N HIS A 73 -40.12 -1.12 -38.24
CA HIS A 73 -40.89 -0.03 -37.63
C HIS A 73 -42.27 0.21 -38.28
N GLY A 74 -43.30 0.53 -37.48
CA GLY A 74 -44.61 0.99 -37.96
C GLY A 74 -45.55 1.48 -36.84
N THR A 75 -45.86 2.78 -36.83
CA THR A 75 -46.68 3.47 -35.80
C THR A 75 -48.17 3.11 -35.82
N GLN A 76 -48.81 2.98 -34.64
CA GLN A 76 -49.98 3.82 -34.27
C GLN A 76 -50.36 3.80 -32.77
N GLN A 77 -51.23 4.75 -32.38
CA GLN A 77 -51.62 5.18 -31.03
C GLN A 77 -52.53 4.14 -30.31
N ARG A 78 -52.68 4.07 -28.97
CA ARG A 78 -53.29 5.09 -28.09
C ARG A 78 -53.21 4.73 -26.58
N PHE A 79 -52.86 5.72 -25.72
CA PHE A 79 -53.23 5.92 -24.29
C PHE A 79 -52.99 4.77 -23.26
N TYR A 80 -52.78 4.99 -21.95
CA TYR A 80 -53.28 6.03 -21.05
C TYR A 80 -52.26 6.41 -19.93
N LYS A 81 -52.26 7.70 -19.53
CA LYS A 81 -51.68 8.36 -18.33
C LYS A 81 -50.65 7.61 -17.44
N ASN A 82 -49.51 8.26 -17.21
CA ASN A 82 -49.31 9.01 -15.94
C ASN A 82 -48.30 10.15 -16.11
N THR A 83 -48.45 11.23 -15.34
CA THR A 83 -47.75 12.50 -15.55
C THR A 83 -46.96 12.91 -14.31
N LEU A 84 -45.67 13.21 -14.48
CA LEU A 84 -44.91 14.08 -13.58
C LEU A 84 -44.41 15.28 -14.37
N SER A 85 -44.80 16.47 -13.94
CA SER A 85 -44.42 17.74 -14.58
C SER A 85 -43.59 18.57 -13.60
N VAL A 86 -42.54 19.22 -14.11
CA VAL A 86 -41.69 20.14 -13.34
C VAL A 86 -41.93 21.56 -13.84
N VAL A 87 -42.69 22.36 -13.08
CA VAL A 87 -42.68 23.82 -13.16
C VAL A 87 -42.84 24.43 -11.76
N SER A 88 -42.08 25.51 -11.54
CA SER A 88 -42.11 26.45 -10.42
C SER A 88 -43.48 26.81 -9.83
N LEU A 89 -43.51 27.07 -8.51
CA LEU A 89 -44.17 28.28 -8.01
C LEU A 89 -43.42 28.85 -6.79
N VAL A 90 -43.41 30.18 -6.67
CA VAL A 90 -42.86 30.93 -5.52
C VAL A 90 -44.00 31.60 -4.75
N SER A 91 -43.82 31.80 -3.44
CA SER A 91 -44.61 32.64 -2.50
C SER A 91 -45.65 31.93 -1.62
N SER A 92 -45.44 32.02 -0.30
CA SER A 92 -46.49 32.28 0.70
C SER A 92 -45.85 32.79 2.00
N LEU A 93 -46.35 33.93 2.52
CA LEU A 93 -45.69 34.75 3.56
C LEU A 93 -45.98 34.32 5.02
N LYS A 94 -45.05 34.69 5.91
CA LYS A 94 -45.23 35.39 7.21
C LYS A 94 -43.82 35.81 7.70
N LEU A 95 -43.45 37.08 7.93
CA LEU A 95 -44.00 38.15 8.81
C LEU A 95 -43.95 37.78 10.31
N TRP A 96 -43.32 38.53 11.23
CA TRP A 96 -42.43 39.71 11.09
C TRP A 96 -41.49 39.87 12.34
N PRO A 97 -41.05 41.07 12.81
CA PRO A 97 -39.63 41.46 12.97
C PRO A 97 -39.00 41.30 14.38
N LEU A 98 -37.70 41.63 14.48
CA LEU A 98 -37.07 42.23 15.67
C LEU A 98 -35.93 43.20 15.24
N GLU A 99 -35.56 44.16 16.09
CA GLU A 99 -34.91 45.42 15.67
C GLU A 99 -33.51 45.67 16.28
N THR A 100 -32.51 45.97 15.43
CA THR A 100 -31.33 46.86 15.72
C THR A 100 -30.33 46.44 16.84
N PRO A 101 -29.21 47.17 17.07
CA PRO A 101 -28.41 48.03 16.18
C PRO A 101 -26.91 47.63 16.08
N LEU A 102 -26.18 48.23 15.13
CA LEU A 102 -24.71 48.17 15.05
C LEU A 102 -24.03 49.39 15.72
N SER A 103 -23.16 49.16 16.69
CA SER A 103 -22.14 50.10 17.21
C SER A 103 -21.16 49.35 18.15
N LYS A 104 -19.88 49.69 18.35
CA LYS A 104 -18.99 50.74 17.81
C LYS A 104 -17.51 50.36 18.05
N VAL A 105 -16.58 50.75 17.15
CA VAL A 105 -15.34 51.57 17.38
C VAL A 105 -14.56 51.35 18.71
N SER A 106 -13.22 51.18 18.82
CA SER A 106 -12.03 51.44 17.95
C SER A 106 -10.84 50.50 18.34
N GLY A 107 -9.62 50.55 17.77
CA GLY A 107 -8.98 51.53 16.88
C GLY A 107 -7.45 51.37 16.75
N PHE A 108 -6.78 52.46 16.33
CA PHE A 108 -5.35 52.60 15.90
C PHE A 108 -5.04 51.94 14.53
N LEU A 109 -4.71 52.62 13.41
CA LEU A 109 -3.93 53.83 13.04
C LEU A 109 -2.52 53.51 12.51
N SER A 110 -2.25 53.79 11.23
CA SER A 110 -1.06 54.57 10.78
C SER A 110 -1.00 54.82 9.24
N VAL A 111 -1.25 56.08 8.84
CA VAL A 111 -0.59 56.83 7.73
C VAL A 111 -0.81 56.40 6.24
N ILE A 112 -0.62 57.37 5.33
CA ILE A 112 -0.95 57.44 3.89
C ILE A 112 0.31 57.29 3.01
N GLY A 113 0.23 56.76 1.78
CA GLY A 113 1.44 56.53 0.96
C GLY A 113 1.41 56.23 -0.56
N HIS A 114 0.49 56.81 -1.36
CA HIS A 114 0.62 57.01 -2.85
C HIS A 114 0.53 55.82 -3.86
N MET A 115 0.09 56.19 -5.09
CA MET A 115 0.06 55.44 -6.38
C MET A 115 -0.80 54.16 -6.46
N GLY A 116 -1.53 53.87 -7.56
CA GLY A 116 -1.74 54.62 -8.81
C GLY A 116 -2.84 53.96 -9.68
N GLU A 117 -3.36 54.67 -10.68
CA GLU A 117 -4.52 54.26 -11.51
C GLU A 117 -4.16 53.29 -12.65
N VAL A 118 -5.09 52.37 -12.97
CA VAL A 118 -5.45 51.98 -14.36
C VAL A 118 -6.96 51.64 -14.37
N GLU A 119 -7.69 52.13 -15.37
CA GLU A 119 -9.14 51.94 -15.51
C GLU A 119 -9.51 50.65 -16.28
N ILE A 120 -10.79 50.28 -16.20
CA ILE A 120 -11.47 49.31 -17.06
C ILE A 120 -12.46 50.09 -17.91
N ASP A 121 -12.63 49.75 -19.19
CA ASP A 121 -13.87 50.08 -19.90
C ASP A 121 -14.23 49.03 -20.96
N ASP A 122 -15.52 48.96 -21.29
CA ASP A 122 -16.14 47.98 -22.21
C ASP A 122 -16.05 48.42 -23.70
N TYR A 123 -16.50 47.58 -24.65
CA TYR A 123 -17.73 47.85 -25.42
C TYR A 123 -18.02 46.90 -26.62
N CYS A 124 -19.28 46.43 -26.61
CA CYS A 124 -20.18 46.13 -27.73
C CYS A 124 -19.98 44.94 -28.71
N LEU A 125 -21.15 44.43 -29.11
CA LEU A 125 -21.45 43.47 -30.16
C LEU A 125 -22.01 44.19 -31.39
N PHE A 126 -22.02 43.54 -32.56
CA PHE A 126 -23.18 43.51 -33.48
C PHE A 126 -23.06 42.31 -34.45
N ALA A 127 -24.10 42.02 -35.24
CA ALA A 127 -24.22 40.83 -36.08
C ALA A 127 -24.58 41.18 -37.54
N ASP A 128 -24.41 40.23 -38.48
CA ASP A 128 -25.53 39.67 -39.29
C ASP A 128 -25.09 38.65 -40.36
N ASP A 129 -25.63 37.44 -40.22
CA ASP A 129 -26.41 36.59 -41.16
C ASP A 129 -26.10 36.38 -42.69
N GLN A 130 -26.63 35.24 -43.18
CA GLN A 130 -26.94 34.81 -44.56
C GLN A 130 -25.89 34.12 -45.49
N TRP A 131 -26.10 32.80 -45.62
CA TRP A 131 -26.19 31.95 -46.83
C TRP A 131 -25.37 32.24 -48.12
N PHE A 132 -24.72 31.18 -48.63
CA PHE A 132 -25.16 30.56 -49.90
C PHE A 132 -24.83 29.05 -49.97
N LYS A 133 -25.44 28.32 -50.91
CA LYS A 133 -25.26 26.86 -51.14
C LYS A 133 -24.37 26.58 -52.35
N SER A 134 -23.63 25.46 -52.31
CA SER A 134 -23.52 24.56 -53.45
C SER A 134 -23.22 23.12 -53.00
N ASP A 135 -23.82 22.15 -53.68
CA ASP A 135 -23.63 20.71 -53.53
C ASP A 135 -23.82 20.08 -54.91
N MET A 136 -22.81 19.38 -55.43
CA MET A 136 -22.85 18.64 -56.70
C MET A 136 -21.72 17.61 -56.76
N SER A 137 -21.87 16.59 -57.61
CA SER A 137 -21.17 15.31 -57.48
C SER A 137 -20.61 14.76 -58.79
N GLN A 138 -19.60 13.87 -58.67
CA GLN A 138 -19.07 12.97 -59.72
C GLN A 138 -18.35 13.68 -60.90
N THR A 139 -17.43 13.06 -61.67
CA THR A 139 -16.68 11.78 -61.60
C THR A 139 -15.18 12.06 -61.83
N GLY A 140 -14.28 11.14 -61.47
CA GLY A 140 -12.87 11.23 -61.84
C GLY A 140 -12.00 10.12 -61.26
N ASN A 141 -11.59 9.16 -62.10
CA ASN A 141 -10.78 8.00 -61.69
C ASN A 141 -9.43 8.03 -62.40
N ILE A 142 -8.33 8.16 -61.65
CA ILE A 142 -6.96 7.82 -62.06
C ILE A 142 -6.15 7.53 -60.80
N ARG A 143 -5.26 6.53 -60.87
CA ARG A 143 -4.33 6.19 -59.78
C ARG A 143 -3.05 7.01 -59.92
N HIS A 144 -2.57 7.57 -58.81
CA HIS A 144 -1.13 7.71 -58.61
C HIS A 144 -0.75 7.22 -57.22
N VAL A 145 0.50 6.75 -57.10
CA VAL A 145 1.11 6.35 -55.84
C VAL A 145 1.95 7.52 -55.35
N ASP A 146 1.88 7.82 -54.06
CA ASP A 146 2.93 8.55 -53.36
C ASP A 146 3.21 7.84 -52.03
N ALA A 147 4.49 7.76 -51.69
CA ALA A 147 4.99 7.00 -50.55
C ALA A 147 5.51 7.94 -49.46
N LEU A 148 5.23 7.63 -48.19
CA LEU A 148 5.82 8.33 -47.05
C LEU A 148 6.47 7.35 -46.07
N CYS A 149 7.79 7.49 -45.99
CA CYS A 149 8.74 7.01 -44.99
C CYS A 149 8.38 5.80 -44.12
N SER A 150 9.04 4.68 -44.40
CA SER A 150 9.41 3.70 -43.38
C SER A 150 10.24 4.34 -42.27
N VAL A 151 9.90 4.09 -41.01
CA VAL A 151 10.82 4.21 -39.88
C VAL A 151 11.16 2.80 -39.37
N ALA A 152 12.45 2.51 -39.34
CA ALA A 152 13.08 1.36 -38.74
C ALA A 152 14.38 1.84 -38.06
N GLU A 153 14.95 1.00 -37.19
CA GLU A 153 16.30 1.17 -36.62
C GLU A 153 16.60 2.51 -35.92
N ILE A 154 16.43 2.52 -34.59
CA ILE A 154 17.29 3.30 -33.70
C ILE A 154 18.07 2.28 -32.86
N GLU A 155 19.30 2.02 -33.27
CA GLU A 155 20.29 1.28 -32.48
C GLU A 155 20.94 2.20 -31.42
N GLU A 156 21.95 1.67 -30.73
CA GLU A 156 22.49 2.25 -29.50
C GLU A 156 23.22 3.58 -29.72
N ILE A 157 22.82 4.63 -28.98
CA ILE A 157 23.60 5.86 -28.85
C ILE A 157 24.47 5.73 -27.61
N ASP A 158 25.78 5.64 -27.83
CA ASP A 158 26.82 5.81 -26.82
C ASP A 158 26.78 7.26 -26.27
N PHE A 159 26.51 7.39 -24.97
CA PHE A 159 26.36 8.69 -24.29
C PHE A 159 27.70 9.42 -24.04
N SER A 160 28.85 8.86 -24.43
CA SER A 160 30.17 9.48 -24.25
C SER A 160 30.42 10.79 -25.03
N LYS A 161 29.49 11.24 -25.88
CA LYS A 161 29.70 12.32 -26.87
C LYS A 161 28.74 13.52 -26.78
N LEU A 162 27.95 13.65 -25.71
CA LEU A 162 27.11 14.85 -25.49
C LEU A 162 27.57 15.63 -24.24
N LEU A 163 28.69 16.33 -24.39
CA LEU A 163 29.13 17.40 -23.50
C LEU A 163 29.48 18.66 -24.31
N ASP A 164 29.31 19.82 -23.66
CA ASP A 164 29.72 21.16 -24.07
C ASP A 164 29.25 21.71 -25.43
N ARG A 165 28.15 22.49 -25.38
CA ARG A 165 28.30 23.96 -25.42
C ARG A 165 27.08 24.74 -24.91
N PRO A 166 27.25 25.75 -24.04
CA PRO A 166 26.18 26.66 -23.62
C PRO A 166 25.98 27.83 -24.60
N SER A 167 24.74 28.28 -24.76
CA SER A 167 24.39 29.48 -25.54
C SER A 167 24.25 30.71 -24.63
N PHE A 168 25.33 31.45 -24.41
CA PHE A 168 25.28 32.78 -23.80
C PHE A 168 25.27 33.88 -24.86
N LEU A 169 24.49 34.94 -24.60
CA LEU A 169 24.34 36.10 -25.48
C LEU A 169 25.57 37.02 -25.39
N ASN A 170 26.09 37.45 -26.54
CA ASN A 170 27.20 38.40 -26.61
C ASN A 170 26.74 39.83 -26.31
N MET A 171 27.48 40.52 -25.44
CA MET A 171 27.55 41.98 -25.44
C MET A 171 29.01 42.40 -25.18
N GLU A 172 29.66 42.97 -26.20
CA GLU A 172 31.12 43.19 -26.19
C GLU A 172 31.59 44.30 -25.24
N ARG A 173 32.75 44.10 -24.58
CA ARG A 173 33.72 45.20 -24.34
C ARG A 173 35.17 44.74 -24.06
N LYS A 174 35.89 44.50 -25.17
CA LYS A 174 37.32 44.84 -25.44
C LYS A 174 38.39 44.79 -24.33
N ARG A 175 39.52 44.13 -24.67
CA ARG A 175 40.92 44.24 -24.13
C ARG A 175 41.19 43.54 -22.78
N SER A 176 42.38 42.99 -22.50
CA SER A 176 43.54 42.65 -23.37
C SER A 176 44.63 41.82 -22.65
N PHE A 177 45.29 40.92 -23.39
CA PHE A 177 46.69 40.46 -23.26
C PHE A 177 47.21 39.76 -21.97
N ASP A 178 47.57 38.49 -22.19
CA ASP A 178 48.81 37.77 -21.82
C ASP A 178 49.17 37.31 -20.39
N GLU A 179 49.82 36.14 -20.39
CA GLU A 179 50.32 35.35 -19.26
C GLU A 179 51.67 35.85 -18.71
N ARG A 180 52.05 35.38 -17.51
CA ARG A 180 53.38 34.82 -17.07
C ARG A 180 53.52 34.91 -15.53
N SER A 181 54.31 34.10 -14.80
CA SER A 181 55.20 32.95 -15.14
C SER A 181 55.78 32.31 -13.85
N LEU A 182 56.12 30.99 -13.90
CA LEU A 182 57.10 30.25 -13.05
C LEU A 182 56.87 30.17 -11.52
N SER A 183 56.78 28.95 -10.93
CA SER A 183 57.86 28.16 -10.25
C SER A 183 57.81 28.33 -8.70
N GLU A 184 58.41 27.51 -7.84
CA GLU A 184 59.38 26.40 -7.99
C GLU A 184 59.20 25.31 -6.89
N LEU A 185 60.11 24.34 -6.78
CA LEU A 185 60.04 23.15 -5.90
C LEU A 185 60.95 23.23 -4.64
N SER A 186 60.79 22.23 -3.75
CA SER A 186 61.76 21.75 -2.73
C SER A 186 61.79 22.44 -1.34
N VAL A 187 62.29 21.87 -0.22
CA VAL A 187 62.55 20.47 0.21
C VAL A 187 62.70 20.38 1.76
N ALA A 188 62.00 19.44 2.39
CA ALA A 188 62.31 18.66 3.62
C ALA A 188 62.71 19.28 5.01
N LEU A 189 62.68 18.34 5.99
CA LEU A 189 63.31 18.29 7.33
C LEU A 189 62.59 18.88 8.57
N SER A 190 62.65 18.08 9.65
CA SER A 190 62.18 18.32 11.02
C SER A 190 63.40 18.49 11.95
N PRO A 191 63.28 19.00 13.21
CA PRO A 191 63.18 18.05 14.34
C PRO A 191 62.56 18.55 15.69
N ARG A 192 61.86 17.63 16.40
CA ARG A 192 61.83 17.49 17.89
C ARG A 192 61.15 18.62 18.72
N HIS A 193 60.88 18.53 20.05
CA HIS A 193 61.26 17.58 21.12
C HIS A 193 60.26 17.53 22.32
N SER A 194 59.94 16.32 22.84
CA SER A 194 59.70 15.94 24.29
C SER A 194 58.67 16.64 25.24
N SER A 195 58.23 16.06 26.38
CA SER A 195 57.97 14.67 26.85
C SER A 195 57.45 14.65 28.33
N ARG A 196 57.16 13.43 28.88
CA ARG A 196 56.80 13.03 30.29
C ARG A 196 55.29 12.97 30.60
N ASN A 197 54.75 12.04 31.42
CA ASN A 197 55.22 10.80 32.11
C ASN A 197 53.96 10.00 32.57
N ALA A 198 53.96 8.73 33.01
CA ALA A 198 54.80 7.54 32.76
C ALA A 198 54.22 6.30 33.51
N ASP A 199 54.60 5.09 33.06
CA ASP A 199 54.65 3.80 33.80
C ASP A 199 53.32 3.11 34.27
N TYR A 200 53.25 1.78 34.47
CA TYR A 200 54.30 0.77 34.69
C TYR A 200 54.06 -0.60 33.98
N SER A 201 55.15 -1.37 33.84
CA SER A 201 55.34 -2.74 33.29
C SER A 201 54.23 -3.79 33.60
N SER A 202 54.05 -4.92 32.89
CA SER A 202 54.96 -5.82 32.11
C SER A 202 54.12 -6.85 31.28
N ARG A 203 54.53 -7.91 30.54
CA ARG A 203 55.69 -8.49 29.78
C ARG A 203 55.24 -9.93 29.34
N PHE A 204 55.83 -10.74 28.43
CA PHE A 204 56.88 -10.65 27.39
C PHE A 204 56.78 -11.92 26.47
N PHE A 205 57.24 -11.83 25.20
CA PHE A 205 57.76 -12.91 24.30
C PHE A 205 56.83 -14.11 23.90
N ASP A 206 57.03 -14.82 22.77
CA ASP A 206 58.13 -14.79 21.77
C ASP A 206 57.67 -15.13 20.31
N HIS A 207 58.56 -14.97 19.32
CA HIS A 207 58.37 -15.30 17.88
C HIS A 207 59.68 -15.88 17.28
N PRO A 208 59.67 -16.71 16.20
CA PRO A 208 59.91 -16.14 14.85
C PRO A 208 59.35 -16.92 13.62
N GLU A 209 59.21 -16.16 12.50
CA GLU A 209 59.46 -16.44 11.06
C GLU A 209 59.55 -17.86 10.43
N TYR A 210 59.01 -18.05 9.20
CA TYR A 210 59.83 -18.15 7.96
C TYR A 210 59.05 -18.17 6.59
N VAL A 211 59.40 -17.25 5.68
CA VAL A 211 59.44 -17.34 4.18
C VAL A 211 58.12 -17.42 3.32
N PHE A 212 58.26 -17.11 2.02
CA PHE A 212 57.26 -16.65 1.02
C PHE A 212 56.92 -17.65 -0.12
N SER A 213 55.66 -17.57 -0.63
CA SER A 213 55.22 -17.71 -2.05
C SER A 213 55.36 -19.05 -2.83
N PRO A 214 54.61 -19.27 -3.95
CA PRO A 214 53.29 -18.72 -4.35
C PRO A 214 52.27 -19.74 -4.97
N SER A 215 51.04 -19.26 -5.22
CA SER A 215 50.08 -19.71 -6.28
C SER A 215 49.12 -20.91 -6.09
N ARG A 216 47.89 -20.68 -6.58
CA ARG A 216 46.84 -21.59 -7.10
C ARG A 216 45.95 -22.46 -6.17
N THR A 217 44.68 -22.04 -6.09
CA THR A 217 43.43 -22.85 -6.14
C THR A 217 43.20 -24.01 -5.18
N SER A 218 42.27 -23.83 -4.24
CA SER A 218 41.25 -24.84 -3.88
C SER A 218 40.02 -24.19 -3.22
N PHE A 219 38.83 -24.75 -3.48
CA PHE A 219 37.60 -24.45 -2.73
C PHE A 219 37.58 -25.27 -1.43
N ILE A 220 37.29 -24.64 -0.29
CA ILE A 220 36.74 -25.18 0.98
C ILE A 220 36.48 -23.94 1.86
N GLY A 221 35.42 -23.82 2.66
CA GLY A 221 34.34 -24.78 2.91
C GLY A 221 33.78 -24.60 4.33
N THR A 222 33.29 -23.41 4.68
CA THR A 222 32.72 -23.12 6.00
C THR A 222 31.41 -23.90 6.23
N PRO A 223 31.24 -24.59 7.38
CA PRO A 223 30.07 -25.44 7.59
C PRO A 223 28.80 -24.61 7.83
N ARG A 224 27.85 -24.66 6.87
CA ARG A 224 26.44 -24.32 7.15
C ARG A 224 25.92 -25.26 8.24
N SER A 225 25.21 -24.73 9.23
CA SER A 225 24.59 -25.52 10.30
C SER A 225 23.45 -26.39 9.75
N LEU A 226 23.68 -27.70 9.65
CA LEU A 226 22.69 -28.68 9.21
C LEU A 226 21.63 -28.97 10.28
N THR A 227 20.78 -28.00 10.57
CA THR A 227 19.44 -28.25 11.12
C THR A 227 18.53 -28.68 9.96
N GLY A 228 18.58 -29.96 9.62
CA GLY A 228 17.89 -30.52 8.46
C GLY A 228 16.37 -30.49 8.59
N PHE A 229 15.73 -29.47 8.03
CA PHE A 229 14.42 -29.61 7.42
C PHE A 229 14.65 -29.90 5.93
N GLU A 230 14.09 -31.00 5.41
CA GLU A 230 13.84 -31.08 3.98
C GLU A 230 12.81 -29.99 3.64
N PRO A 231 13.03 -29.15 2.61
CA PRO A 231 12.04 -28.16 2.21
C PRO A 231 10.76 -28.90 1.80
N HIS A 232 9.64 -28.55 2.44
CA HIS A 232 8.34 -29.17 2.18
C HIS A 232 8.07 -29.22 0.67
N PRO A 233 7.66 -30.36 0.06
CA PRO A 233 7.74 -30.56 -1.41
C PRO A 233 7.10 -29.46 -2.27
N MET A 234 6.06 -28.82 -1.73
CA MET A 234 5.40 -27.64 -2.30
C MET A 234 6.34 -26.44 -2.58
N VAL A 235 7.44 -26.29 -1.84
CA VAL A 235 8.47 -25.25 -2.05
C VAL A 235 9.21 -25.44 -3.38
N ALA A 236 9.49 -26.68 -3.78
CA ALA A 236 10.16 -26.97 -5.05
C ALA A 236 9.23 -26.67 -6.25
N GLU A 237 7.97 -27.09 -6.18
CA GLU A 237 6.98 -26.79 -7.22
C GLU A 237 6.62 -25.29 -7.27
N ALA A 238 6.61 -24.60 -6.13
CA ALA A 238 6.46 -23.16 -6.09
C ALA A 238 7.60 -22.46 -6.83
N TRP A 239 8.86 -22.89 -6.62
CA TRP A 239 10.01 -22.37 -7.36
C TRP A 239 9.96 -22.67 -8.86
N GLU A 240 9.51 -23.87 -9.26
CA GLU A 240 9.27 -24.18 -10.67
C GLU A 240 8.19 -23.28 -11.28
N THR A 241 7.09 -23.07 -10.56
CA THR A 241 5.96 -22.22 -11.00
C THR A 241 6.36 -20.76 -11.10
N LEU A 242 7.11 -20.23 -10.13
CA LEU A 242 7.68 -18.88 -10.17
C LEU A 242 8.65 -18.73 -11.35
N ARG A 243 9.55 -19.69 -11.59
CA ARG A 243 10.48 -19.64 -12.73
C ARG A 243 9.78 -19.77 -14.09
N ARG A 244 8.65 -20.50 -14.18
CA ARG A 244 7.80 -20.55 -15.38
C ARG A 244 7.04 -19.24 -15.66
N SER A 245 6.92 -18.34 -14.69
CA SER A 245 6.26 -17.02 -14.85
C SER A 245 7.18 -15.91 -15.39
N LEU A 246 8.47 -16.19 -15.59
CA LEU A 246 9.49 -15.20 -15.98
C LEU A 246 9.20 -14.54 -17.32
N VAL A 247 9.30 -13.21 -17.35
CA VAL A 247 9.25 -12.39 -18.57
C VAL A 247 10.66 -11.97 -18.95
N PHE A 248 11.02 -12.22 -20.21
CA PHE A 248 12.29 -11.82 -20.80
C PHE A 248 12.09 -10.65 -21.77
N PHE A 249 13.08 -9.77 -21.84
CA PHE A 249 13.18 -8.72 -22.86
C PHE A 249 14.65 -8.65 -23.33
N ARG A 250 14.89 -8.89 -24.61
CA ARG A 250 16.21 -8.99 -25.24
C ARG A 250 17.13 -9.98 -24.49
N GLY A 251 16.58 -11.13 -24.13
CA GLY A 251 17.25 -12.19 -23.36
C GLY A 251 17.46 -11.91 -21.87
N GLN A 252 17.19 -10.69 -21.38
CA GLN A 252 17.29 -10.34 -19.96
C GLN A 252 15.98 -10.65 -19.23
N PRO A 253 15.97 -11.31 -18.06
CA PRO A 253 14.77 -11.41 -17.23
C PRO A 253 14.42 -10.03 -16.67
N VAL A 254 13.19 -9.55 -16.89
CA VAL A 254 12.72 -8.19 -16.54
C VAL A 254 11.53 -8.16 -15.60
N GLY A 255 10.96 -9.32 -15.24
CA GLY A 255 9.81 -9.41 -14.34
C GLY A 255 9.16 -10.80 -14.36
N THR A 256 7.95 -10.88 -13.81
CA THR A 256 7.10 -12.08 -13.84
C THR A 256 5.66 -11.70 -14.20
N ILE A 257 4.97 -12.48 -15.05
CA ILE A 257 3.55 -12.25 -15.36
C ILE A 257 2.66 -12.46 -14.13
N ALA A 258 1.47 -11.85 -14.10
CA ALA A 258 0.55 -11.99 -12.97
C ALA A 258 0.02 -13.42 -12.78
N ALA A 259 -0.32 -14.13 -13.87
CA ALA A 259 -0.72 -15.55 -13.82
C ALA A 259 -0.30 -16.33 -15.08
N THR A 260 0.00 -17.62 -14.90
CA THR A 260 0.26 -18.56 -16.02
C THR A 260 -1.00 -19.34 -16.46
N ASP A 261 -2.19 -18.93 -16.02
CA ASP A 261 -3.47 -19.59 -16.37
C ASP A 261 -3.74 -19.57 -17.88
N THR A 262 -4.00 -20.74 -18.47
CA THR A 262 -4.35 -20.92 -19.88
C THR A 262 -5.83 -21.27 -20.09
N SER A 263 -6.63 -21.34 -19.01
CA SER A 263 -8.04 -21.76 -19.07
C SER A 263 -9.05 -20.62 -19.26
N GLU A 264 -8.63 -19.37 -19.11
CA GLU A 264 -9.43 -18.17 -19.38
C GLU A 264 -8.70 -17.18 -20.32
N GLU A 265 -9.44 -16.19 -20.85
CA GLU A 265 -8.84 -15.08 -21.60
C GLU A 265 -7.83 -14.31 -20.76
N LYS A 266 -6.65 -14.03 -21.32
CA LYS A 266 -5.52 -13.44 -20.58
C LYS A 266 -5.81 -12.05 -20.01
N LEU A 267 -6.63 -11.23 -20.69
CA LEU A 267 -6.91 -9.84 -20.33
C LEU A 267 -5.61 -9.07 -20.06
N ASN A 268 -5.39 -8.62 -18.82
CA ASN A 268 -4.16 -8.01 -18.34
C ASN A 268 -3.27 -8.95 -17.49
N TYR A 269 -3.70 -10.17 -17.18
CA TYR A 269 -2.96 -11.11 -16.32
C TYR A 269 -1.67 -11.66 -16.97
N ASP A 270 -1.44 -11.42 -18.26
CA ASP A 270 -0.17 -11.72 -18.95
C ASP A 270 0.82 -10.54 -18.99
N GLN A 271 0.55 -9.49 -18.21
CA GLN A 271 1.45 -8.38 -17.95
C GLN A 271 2.25 -8.57 -16.65
N VAL A 272 3.37 -7.86 -16.52
CA VAL A 272 4.13 -7.69 -15.28
C VAL A 272 3.56 -6.50 -14.52
N PHE A 273 2.86 -6.72 -13.40
CA PHE A 273 2.42 -5.66 -12.50
C PHE A 273 3.51 -5.28 -11.50
N VAL A 274 3.56 -4.01 -11.11
CA VAL A 274 4.54 -3.54 -10.11
C VAL A 274 4.29 -4.19 -8.74
N ARG A 275 3.02 -4.27 -8.30
CA ARG A 275 2.66 -4.90 -7.01
C ARG A 275 2.87 -6.41 -6.99
N ASP A 276 2.47 -7.14 -8.04
CA ASP A 276 2.67 -8.60 -8.15
C ASP A 276 4.16 -8.97 -8.21
N PHE A 277 5.01 -8.13 -8.80
CA PHE A 277 6.45 -8.40 -8.87
C PHE A 277 7.18 -8.18 -7.54
N VAL A 278 6.65 -7.41 -6.57
CA VAL A 278 7.33 -7.21 -5.27
C VAL A 278 7.65 -8.53 -4.55
N PRO A 279 6.71 -9.47 -4.31
CA PRO A 279 7.03 -10.75 -3.71
C PRO A 279 7.94 -11.63 -4.60
N SER A 280 7.78 -11.58 -5.94
CA SER A 280 8.69 -12.28 -6.86
C SER A 280 10.13 -11.78 -6.69
N GLY A 281 10.32 -10.46 -6.71
CA GLY A 281 11.62 -9.81 -6.54
C GLY A 281 12.23 -10.09 -5.16
N LEU A 282 11.43 -10.04 -4.09
CA LEU A 282 11.89 -10.45 -2.75
C LEU A 282 12.32 -11.92 -2.73
N ALA A 283 11.61 -12.84 -3.40
CA ALA A 283 12.00 -14.24 -3.48
C ALA A 283 13.34 -14.43 -4.22
N PHE A 284 13.52 -13.78 -5.38
CA PHE A 284 14.78 -13.83 -6.12
C PHE A 284 15.94 -13.18 -5.36
N LEU A 285 15.71 -12.10 -4.60
CA LEU A 285 16.72 -11.50 -3.72
C LEU A 285 17.16 -12.46 -2.61
N MET A 286 16.22 -13.13 -1.92
CA MET A 286 16.54 -14.15 -0.91
C MET A 286 17.33 -15.33 -1.48
N ASN A 287 17.02 -15.74 -2.72
CA ASN A 287 17.72 -16.83 -3.39
C ASN A 287 19.08 -16.44 -4.02
N GLY A 288 19.48 -15.17 -3.93
CA GLY A 288 20.74 -14.68 -4.50
C GLY A 288 20.72 -14.47 -6.03
N GLU A 289 19.54 -14.22 -6.62
CA GLU A 289 19.33 -13.96 -8.04
C GLU A 289 18.94 -12.48 -8.32
N PRO A 290 19.74 -11.47 -7.95
CA PRO A 290 19.31 -10.06 -7.91
C PRO A 290 19.10 -9.38 -9.29
N GLU A 291 19.68 -9.93 -10.37
CA GLU A 291 19.70 -9.26 -11.68
C GLU A 291 18.30 -9.04 -12.26
N ILE A 292 17.32 -9.91 -12.00
CA ILE A 292 15.93 -9.68 -12.42
C ILE A 292 15.32 -8.44 -11.77
N VAL A 293 15.65 -8.16 -10.50
CA VAL A 293 15.11 -7.01 -9.77
C VAL A 293 15.77 -5.71 -10.24
N LYS A 294 17.08 -5.73 -10.46
CA LYS A 294 17.84 -4.65 -11.11
C LYS A 294 17.29 -4.32 -12.50
N ASN A 295 17.06 -5.34 -13.33
CA ASN A 295 16.47 -5.19 -14.65
C ASN A 295 15.05 -4.61 -14.58
N PHE A 296 14.19 -5.14 -13.71
CA PHE A 296 12.83 -4.63 -13.48
C PHE A 296 12.84 -3.15 -13.06
N ILE A 297 13.69 -2.77 -12.09
CA ILE A 297 13.86 -1.39 -11.61
C ILE A 297 14.23 -0.47 -12.79
N LEU A 298 15.21 -0.87 -13.61
CA LEU A 298 15.69 -0.07 -14.74
C LEU A 298 14.70 -0.01 -15.91
N LYS A 299 13.97 -1.10 -16.23
CA LYS A 299 12.94 -1.05 -17.28
C LYS A 299 11.75 -0.19 -16.83
N THR A 300 11.26 -0.35 -15.61
CA THR A 300 10.14 0.46 -15.09
C THR A 300 10.50 1.93 -14.94
N LEU A 301 11.74 2.25 -14.58
CA LEU A 301 12.29 3.62 -14.61
C LEU A 301 12.34 4.19 -16.04
N ARG A 302 12.73 3.39 -17.04
CA ARG A 302 12.66 3.81 -18.46
C ARG A 302 11.21 4.07 -18.92
N LEU A 303 10.23 3.35 -18.39
CA LEU A 303 8.80 3.61 -18.66
C LEU A 303 8.33 4.89 -17.94
N GLN A 304 8.89 5.22 -16.77
CA GLN A 304 8.62 6.48 -16.10
C GLN A 304 9.03 7.70 -16.95
N SER A 305 10.06 7.61 -17.79
CA SER A 305 10.51 8.73 -18.63
C SER A 305 9.74 8.89 -19.95
N TRP A 306 8.58 8.24 -20.12
CA TRP A 306 7.77 8.36 -21.34
C TRP A 306 6.80 9.55 -21.28
N GLU A 307 6.40 10.09 -22.44
CA GLU A 307 5.22 10.95 -22.52
C GLU A 307 3.96 10.10 -22.28
N LYS A 308 3.19 10.44 -21.25
CA LYS A 308 2.00 9.71 -20.80
C LYS A 308 0.79 10.60 -20.96
N LYS A 309 -0.24 10.14 -21.67
CA LYS A 309 -1.38 10.99 -22.03
C LYS A 309 -2.68 10.21 -22.06
N ILE A 310 -3.66 10.67 -21.28
CA ILE A 310 -5.03 10.15 -21.30
C ILE A 310 -5.90 11.17 -22.04
N ASP A 311 -6.38 10.80 -23.23
CA ASP A 311 -7.13 11.62 -24.18
C ASP A 311 -6.42 12.95 -24.55
N ARG A 312 -6.59 13.99 -23.73
CA ARG A 312 -5.98 15.32 -23.89
C ARG A 312 -5.17 15.79 -22.67
N PHE A 313 -5.10 14.98 -21.61
CA PHE A 313 -4.42 15.30 -20.36
C PHE A 313 -3.10 14.54 -20.24
N HIS A 314 -2.00 15.27 -20.01
CA HIS A 314 -0.69 14.70 -19.72
C HIS A 314 -0.59 14.29 -18.25
N LEU A 315 -0.11 13.07 -17.99
CA LEU A 315 0.15 12.62 -16.61
C LEU A 315 1.46 13.20 -16.09
N GLY A 316 1.60 13.34 -14.77
CA GLY A 316 2.82 13.83 -14.13
C GLY A 316 4.04 12.98 -14.44
N GLU A 317 5.20 13.62 -14.60
CA GLU A 317 6.46 12.95 -14.99
C GLU A 317 6.81 11.76 -14.08
N GLY A 318 6.59 11.88 -12.77
CA GLY A 318 6.90 10.83 -11.80
C GLY A 318 5.98 9.61 -11.79
N VAL A 319 4.87 9.61 -12.53
CA VAL A 319 3.90 8.50 -12.51
C VAL A 319 4.54 7.20 -13.00
N MET A 320 4.58 6.20 -12.14
CA MET A 320 4.98 4.83 -12.51
C MET A 320 3.79 4.09 -13.14
N PRO A 321 4.03 3.12 -14.05
CA PRO A 321 2.95 2.32 -14.61
C PRO A 321 2.34 1.37 -13.57
N ALA A 322 1.10 0.92 -13.81
CA ALA A 322 0.49 -0.19 -13.09
C ALA A 322 1.19 -1.51 -13.47
N SER A 323 1.37 -1.68 -14.78
CA SER A 323 1.93 -2.88 -15.39
C SER A 323 2.62 -2.58 -16.73
N PHE A 324 3.38 -3.57 -17.22
CA PHE A 324 3.92 -3.55 -18.57
C PHE A 324 3.97 -4.94 -19.20
N LYS A 325 4.06 -4.98 -20.52
CA LYS A 325 4.12 -6.18 -21.35
C LYS A 325 5.26 -6.10 -22.35
N VAL A 326 5.87 -7.23 -22.66
CA VAL A 326 6.74 -7.39 -23.82
C VAL A 326 5.88 -7.85 -25.01
N LEU A 327 5.91 -7.11 -26.11
CA LEU A 327 5.46 -7.61 -27.40
C LEU A 327 6.67 -8.06 -28.22
N HIS A 328 6.54 -9.21 -28.87
CA HIS A 328 7.50 -9.73 -29.82
C HIS A 328 6.89 -9.65 -31.22
N ASP A 329 7.57 -8.94 -32.14
CA ASP A 329 7.26 -8.92 -33.57
C ASP A 329 8.01 -10.08 -34.24
N PRO A 330 7.32 -11.16 -34.68
CA PRO A 330 7.97 -12.33 -35.28
C PRO A 330 8.44 -12.10 -36.72
N VAL A 331 8.06 -10.99 -37.37
CA VAL A 331 8.49 -10.62 -38.72
C VAL A 331 9.77 -9.81 -38.67
N ARG A 332 9.87 -8.87 -37.70
CA ARG A 332 11.09 -8.08 -37.45
C ARG A 332 12.06 -8.73 -36.46
N ASN A 333 11.69 -9.85 -35.83
CA ASN A 333 12.40 -10.47 -34.71
C ASN A 333 12.77 -9.44 -33.62
N SER A 334 11.83 -8.52 -33.32
CA SER A 334 12.10 -7.34 -32.50
C SER A 334 11.15 -7.25 -31.33
N GLU A 335 11.67 -6.88 -30.17
CA GLU A 335 10.88 -6.76 -28.93
C GLU A 335 10.69 -5.31 -28.52
N THR A 336 9.44 -4.98 -28.18
CA THR A 336 9.00 -3.69 -27.66
C THR A 336 8.34 -3.86 -26.30
N LEU A 337 8.40 -2.82 -25.48
CA LEU A 337 7.62 -2.73 -24.25
C LEU A 337 6.35 -1.94 -24.53
N ILE A 338 5.25 -2.29 -23.87
CA ILE A 338 4.05 -1.46 -23.71
C ILE A 338 3.76 -1.37 -22.21
N ALA A 339 3.42 -0.19 -21.72
CA ALA A 339 3.00 0.05 -20.34
C ALA A 339 1.52 0.41 -20.29
N ASP A 340 0.92 0.28 -19.10
CA ASP A 340 -0.38 0.86 -18.75
C ASP A 340 -0.20 1.75 -17.51
N PHE A 341 -0.47 3.04 -17.62
CA PHE A 341 -0.43 4.01 -16.52
C PHE A 341 -1.83 4.29 -15.95
N GLY A 342 -2.86 3.61 -16.44
CA GLY A 342 -4.27 3.81 -16.11
C GLY A 342 -5.15 4.09 -17.33
N GLU A 343 -4.57 4.30 -18.52
CA GLU A 343 -5.30 4.53 -19.77
C GLU A 343 -6.07 3.29 -20.26
N SER A 344 -5.52 2.10 -20.02
CA SER A 344 -6.13 0.81 -20.40
C SER A 344 -6.77 0.08 -19.21
N ALA A 345 -6.46 0.50 -17.98
CA ALA A 345 -7.02 -0.05 -16.76
C ALA A 345 -8.55 0.06 -16.68
N ILE A 346 -9.21 -0.99 -16.16
CA ILE A 346 -10.67 -1.05 -16.06
C ILE A 346 -11.17 0.03 -15.09
N GLY A 347 -11.87 1.04 -15.63
CA GLY A 347 -12.35 2.20 -14.85
C GLY A 347 -11.34 3.35 -14.74
N ARG A 348 -10.22 3.31 -15.49
CA ARG A 348 -9.16 4.32 -15.49
C ARG A 348 -8.57 4.64 -14.11
N VAL A 349 -8.33 3.59 -13.33
CA VAL A 349 -7.75 3.70 -11.98
C VAL A 349 -6.26 4.08 -12.02
N ALA A 350 -5.85 4.98 -11.11
CA ALA A 350 -4.47 5.47 -11.03
C ALA A 350 -3.62 4.59 -10.09
N PRO A 351 -2.47 4.04 -10.52
CA PRO A 351 -1.64 3.13 -9.72
C PRO A 351 -0.72 3.89 -8.74
N VAL A 352 -1.31 4.55 -7.75
CA VAL A 352 -0.59 5.41 -6.78
C VAL A 352 0.46 4.62 -5.99
N ASP A 353 0.17 3.36 -5.67
CA ASP A 353 1.08 2.47 -4.93
C ASP A 353 2.32 2.04 -5.73
N SER A 354 2.29 2.01 -7.07
CA SER A 354 3.42 1.58 -7.90
C SER A 354 4.68 2.43 -7.68
N GLY A 355 4.54 3.74 -7.45
CA GLY A 355 5.65 4.62 -7.11
C GLY A 355 6.29 4.28 -5.76
N PHE A 356 5.47 3.95 -4.76
CA PHE A 356 5.95 3.57 -3.44
C PHE A 356 6.60 2.19 -3.46
N TRP A 357 5.99 1.21 -4.13
CA TRP A 357 6.57 -0.13 -4.30
C TRP A 357 7.91 -0.11 -5.04
N TRP A 358 8.09 0.74 -6.04
CA TRP A 358 9.39 0.88 -6.73
C TRP A 358 10.50 1.40 -5.80
N ILE A 359 10.24 2.45 -5.00
CA ILE A 359 11.21 2.96 -4.01
C ILE A 359 11.51 1.92 -2.93
N ILE A 360 10.48 1.19 -2.46
CA ILE A 360 10.62 0.12 -1.47
C ILE A 360 11.46 -1.05 -2.03
N LEU A 361 11.23 -1.45 -3.29
CA LEU A 361 11.97 -2.53 -3.95
C LEU A 361 13.43 -2.14 -4.26
N LEU A 362 13.69 -0.88 -4.63
CA LEU A 362 15.06 -0.35 -4.75
C LEU A 362 15.79 -0.39 -3.39
N ARG A 363 15.10 -0.05 -2.30
CA ARG A 363 15.64 -0.18 -0.93
C ARG A 363 15.84 -1.63 -0.51
N ALA A 364 14.99 -2.56 -0.97
CA ALA A 364 15.17 -3.99 -0.73
C ALA A 364 16.36 -4.56 -1.50
N TYR A 365 16.53 -4.20 -2.78
CA TYR A 365 17.70 -4.56 -3.60
C TYR A 365 19.00 -4.14 -2.91
N THR A 366 19.18 -2.85 -2.62
CA THR A 366 20.44 -2.33 -2.05
C THR A 366 20.77 -2.93 -0.68
N LYS A 367 19.77 -3.36 0.09
CA LYS A 367 19.96 -4.07 1.36
C LYS A 367 20.21 -5.56 1.23
N SER A 368 19.74 -6.20 0.16
CA SER A 368 20.01 -7.61 -0.13
C SER A 368 21.40 -7.83 -0.73
N THR A 369 21.84 -6.92 -1.60
CA THR A 369 23.10 -7.05 -2.36
C THR A 369 24.28 -6.37 -1.68
N GLY A 370 24.02 -5.36 -0.84
CA GLY A 370 25.03 -4.42 -0.35
C GLY A 370 25.51 -3.42 -1.42
N ASP A 371 25.00 -3.50 -2.64
CA ASP A 371 25.33 -2.63 -3.77
C ASP A 371 24.43 -1.39 -3.76
N SER A 372 25.01 -0.22 -3.45
CA SER A 372 24.34 1.07 -3.54
C SER A 372 24.36 1.67 -4.95
N SER A 373 25.22 1.18 -5.86
CA SER A 373 25.50 1.84 -7.14
C SER A 373 24.25 2.00 -8.01
N LEU A 374 23.34 1.01 -8.00
CA LEU A 374 22.05 1.10 -8.70
C LEU A 374 21.20 2.27 -8.21
N ALA A 375 21.08 2.47 -6.89
CA ALA A 375 20.31 3.59 -6.34
C ALA A 375 21.02 4.94 -6.56
N GLU A 376 22.35 4.92 -6.62
CA GLU A 376 23.19 6.10 -6.85
C GLU A 376 23.23 6.57 -8.32
N LEU A 377 22.71 5.79 -9.28
CA LEU A 377 22.59 6.19 -10.67
C LEU A 377 21.81 7.52 -10.81
N PRO A 378 22.24 8.46 -11.67
CA PRO A 378 21.52 9.73 -11.88
C PRO A 378 20.05 9.54 -12.25
N GLU A 379 19.74 8.51 -13.04
CA GLU A 379 18.40 8.15 -13.46
C GLU A 379 17.56 7.68 -12.27
N CYS A 380 18.12 6.86 -11.37
CA CYS A 380 17.41 6.37 -10.18
C CYS A 380 17.18 7.50 -9.16
N GLN A 381 18.16 8.40 -8.98
CA GLN A 381 17.99 9.62 -8.18
C GLN A 381 16.89 10.51 -8.76
N LYS A 382 16.91 10.78 -10.08
CA LYS A 382 15.85 11.53 -10.77
C LYS A 382 14.48 10.85 -10.61
N GLY A 383 14.39 9.54 -10.80
CA GLY A 383 13.15 8.79 -10.68
C GLY A 383 12.53 8.85 -9.27
N MET A 384 13.37 8.75 -8.23
CA MET A 384 12.94 9.01 -6.85
C MET A 384 12.44 10.44 -6.67
N ARG A 385 13.20 11.46 -7.11
CA ARG A 385 12.81 12.88 -6.99
C ARG A 385 11.48 13.16 -7.71
N LEU A 386 11.25 12.57 -8.88
CA LEU A 386 9.99 12.72 -9.61
C LEU A 386 8.79 12.09 -8.87
N ILE A 387 8.93 10.89 -8.28
CA ILE A 387 7.88 10.27 -7.45
C ILE A 387 7.60 11.14 -6.22
N LEU A 388 8.67 11.59 -5.56
CA LEU A 388 8.60 12.43 -4.37
C LEU A 388 7.92 13.78 -4.65
N SER A 389 8.22 14.42 -5.78
CA SER A 389 7.56 15.68 -6.19
C SER A 389 6.05 15.54 -6.32
N LEU A 390 5.54 14.39 -6.78
CA LEU A 390 4.10 14.16 -6.87
C LEU A 390 3.46 14.02 -5.49
N CYS A 391 4.01 13.18 -4.60
CA CYS A 391 3.42 12.90 -3.28
C CYS A 391 3.75 13.96 -2.20
N LEU A 392 4.77 14.79 -2.41
CA LEU A 392 5.15 15.94 -1.58
C LEU A 392 4.80 17.28 -2.23
N SER A 393 3.91 17.28 -3.23
CA SER A 393 3.30 18.50 -3.77
C SER A 393 2.47 19.24 -2.71
N GLU A 394 2.32 20.54 -2.91
CA GLU A 394 1.41 21.39 -2.13
C GLU A 394 0.07 21.56 -2.87
N GLY A 395 -1.01 21.81 -2.14
CA GLY A 395 -2.36 21.93 -2.69
C GLY A 395 -3.38 22.28 -1.60
N PHE A 396 -4.67 22.15 -1.91
CA PHE A 396 -5.77 22.47 -1.00
C PHE A 396 -6.00 21.44 0.13
N ASP A 397 -5.15 20.42 0.23
CA ASP A 397 -5.27 19.41 1.27
C ASP A 397 -4.87 19.98 2.63
N THR A 398 -5.70 19.73 3.64
CA THR A 398 -5.50 20.16 5.04
C THR A 398 -4.96 19.03 5.92
N PHE A 399 -4.76 17.84 5.34
CA PHE A 399 -4.25 16.65 5.99
C PHE A 399 -2.80 16.39 5.55
N PRO A 400 -1.95 15.76 6.39
CA PRO A 400 -0.59 15.37 5.97
C PRO A 400 -0.58 14.07 5.14
N THR A 401 -1.67 13.32 5.17
CA THR A 401 -1.93 12.12 4.35
C THR A 401 -2.05 12.47 2.88
N LEU A 402 -1.95 11.46 2.00
CA LEU A 402 -2.11 11.62 0.56
C LEU A 402 -3.56 11.34 0.16
N LEU A 403 -4.24 12.37 -0.37
CA LEU A 403 -5.59 12.25 -0.93
C LEU A 403 -5.59 11.35 -2.17
N CYS A 404 -6.51 10.39 -2.20
CA CYS A 404 -6.59 9.34 -3.21
C CYS A 404 -8.01 9.16 -3.77
N ALA A 405 -8.09 8.77 -5.05
CA ALA A 405 -9.30 8.24 -5.66
C ALA A 405 -9.63 6.82 -5.16
N ASP A 406 -10.83 6.32 -5.47
CA ASP A 406 -11.16 4.90 -5.26
C ASP A 406 -10.39 4.03 -6.27
N GLY A 407 -10.08 2.77 -5.93
CA GLY A 407 -9.34 1.87 -6.82
C GLY A 407 -7.83 2.11 -6.95
N CYS A 408 -7.20 2.88 -6.05
CA CYS A 408 -5.85 3.45 -6.22
C CYS A 408 -4.66 2.57 -5.80
N CYS A 409 -4.88 1.33 -5.37
CA CYS A 409 -3.86 0.50 -4.69
C CYS A 409 -3.96 -0.99 -5.09
N MET A 410 -3.65 -1.95 -4.20
CA MET A 410 -3.93 -3.38 -4.45
C MET A 410 -5.42 -3.59 -4.74
N ILE A 411 -6.27 -2.85 -4.04
CA ILE A 411 -7.70 -2.76 -4.31
C ILE A 411 -7.88 -1.85 -5.53
N ASP A 412 -7.82 -2.44 -6.72
CA ASP A 412 -7.86 -1.74 -8.03
C ASP A 412 -9.28 -1.40 -8.54
N ARG A 413 -10.31 -1.51 -7.70
CA ARG A 413 -11.73 -1.26 -8.05
C ARG A 413 -12.45 -0.49 -6.97
N ARG A 414 -13.58 0.13 -7.34
CA ARG A 414 -14.41 0.96 -6.45
C ARG A 414 -14.89 0.16 -5.22
N MET A 415 -14.34 0.48 -4.05
CA MET A 415 -14.54 -0.24 -2.78
C MET A 415 -14.69 0.70 -1.58
N GLY A 416 -14.85 2.00 -1.83
CA GLY A 416 -14.87 3.04 -0.81
C GLY A 416 -13.48 3.42 -0.31
N VAL A 417 -12.40 3.06 -1.02
CA VAL A 417 -11.03 3.37 -0.55
C VAL A 417 -10.58 4.81 -0.90
N TYR A 418 -11.44 5.60 -1.56
CA TYR A 418 -11.23 7.04 -1.78
C TYR A 418 -11.06 7.81 -0.46
N GLY A 419 -10.40 8.97 -0.52
CA GLY A 419 -10.00 9.75 0.66
C GLY A 419 -8.56 9.41 1.04
N TYR A 420 -8.35 8.89 2.26
CA TYR A 420 -7.02 8.66 2.81
C TYR A 420 -6.86 7.20 3.27
N PRO A 421 -6.77 6.22 2.34
CA PRO A 421 -6.76 4.81 2.69
C PRO A 421 -5.46 4.41 3.39
N ILE A 422 -5.56 3.68 4.50
CA ILE A 422 -4.44 3.24 5.35
C ILE A 422 -3.34 2.50 4.57
N GLU A 423 -3.71 1.76 3.54
CA GLU A 423 -2.78 1.10 2.61
C GLU A 423 -1.82 2.10 1.95
N ILE A 424 -2.35 3.14 1.29
CA ILE A 424 -1.53 4.19 0.69
C ILE A 424 -0.77 4.96 1.78
N GLN A 425 -1.38 5.27 2.92
CA GLN A 425 -0.69 6.06 3.96
C GLN A 425 0.52 5.30 4.57
N ALA A 426 0.40 3.98 4.76
CA ALA A 426 1.49 3.14 5.24
C ALA A 426 2.57 2.92 4.17
N LEU A 427 2.19 2.76 2.90
CA LEU A 427 3.13 2.65 1.77
C LEU A 427 3.89 3.96 1.52
N PHE A 428 3.18 5.10 1.55
CA PHE A 428 3.76 6.44 1.45
C PHE A 428 4.76 6.70 2.58
N PHE A 429 4.38 6.39 3.83
CA PHE A 429 5.29 6.50 4.97
C PHE A 429 6.53 5.61 4.85
N MET A 430 6.36 4.35 4.41
CA MET A 430 7.48 3.45 4.13
C MET A 430 8.40 4.00 3.02
N ALA A 431 7.84 4.42 1.89
CA ALA A 431 8.60 4.93 0.75
C ALA A 431 9.35 6.23 1.09
N LEU A 432 8.75 7.13 1.87
CA LEU A 432 9.43 8.31 2.41
C LEU A 432 10.65 7.94 3.28
N ARG A 433 10.50 7.00 4.23
CA ARG A 433 11.64 6.53 5.04
C ARG A 433 12.68 5.77 4.23
N CYS A 434 12.28 5.06 3.16
CA CYS A 434 13.21 4.44 2.22
C CYS A 434 13.98 5.49 1.40
N ALA A 435 13.32 6.55 0.93
CA ALA A 435 13.96 7.63 0.19
C ALA A 435 15.04 8.35 1.02
N LEU A 436 14.82 8.58 2.32
CA LEU A 436 15.86 9.12 3.22
C LEU A 436 17.14 8.28 3.29
N LEU A 437 17.05 6.97 2.98
CA LEU A 437 18.19 6.04 2.98
C LEU A 437 18.84 5.87 1.60
N LEU A 438 18.24 6.44 0.53
CA LEU A 438 18.66 6.26 -0.86
C LEU A 438 19.02 7.59 -1.56
N LEU A 439 18.49 8.72 -1.12
CA LEU A 439 18.79 10.03 -1.71
C LEU A 439 20.23 10.46 -1.42
N LYS A 440 20.94 10.87 -2.47
CA LYS A 440 22.22 11.57 -2.36
C LYS A 440 22.04 12.88 -1.57
N GLN A 441 23.12 13.32 -0.94
CA GLN A 441 23.16 14.55 -0.15
C GLN A 441 23.73 15.73 -0.97
N ASP A 442 23.41 15.75 -2.27
CA ASP A 442 23.54 16.93 -3.15
C ASP A 442 22.47 17.97 -2.80
N ASP A 443 22.47 19.14 -3.44
CA ASP A 443 21.63 20.26 -2.97
C ASP A 443 20.14 20.06 -3.24
N GLU A 444 19.77 19.44 -4.38
CA GLU A 444 18.40 18.93 -4.60
C GLU A 444 18.03 17.87 -3.54
N GLY A 445 18.91 16.91 -3.28
CA GLY A 445 18.67 15.84 -2.31
C GLY A 445 18.41 16.34 -0.89
N LYS A 446 19.12 17.41 -0.45
CA LYS A 446 18.87 18.09 0.83
C LYS A 446 17.45 18.66 0.93
N GLU A 447 16.98 19.36 -0.10
CA GLU A 447 15.62 19.93 -0.12
C GLU A 447 14.56 18.83 0.01
N PHE A 448 14.71 17.73 -0.74
CA PHE A 448 13.83 16.57 -0.60
C PHE A 448 13.92 15.96 0.81
N VAL A 449 15.11 15.79 1.39
CA VAL A 449 15.28 15.27 2.77
C VAL A 449 14.54 16.13 3.79
N GLU A 450 14.64 17.46 3.72
CA GLU A 450 13.92 18.36 4.63
C GLU A 450 12.39 18.24 4.47
N ARG A 451 11.89 18.23 3.23
CA ARG A 451 10.46 18.05 2.91
C ARG A 451 9.93 16.69 3.38
N ILE A 452 10.72 15.63 3.19
CA ILE A 452 10.41 14.27 3.65
C ILE A 452 10.35 14.23 5.18
N VAL A 453 11.34 14.76 5.91
CA VAL A 453 11.37 14.77 7.38
C VAL A 453 10.19 15.56 7.95
N LYS A 454 9.85 16.72 7.36
CA LYS A 454 8.67 17.52 7.73
C LYS A 454 7.36 16.73 7.55
N ARG A 455 7.19 16.06 6.39
CA ARG A 455 6.01 15.22 6.10
C ARG A 455 5.93 13.99 7.01
N LEU A 456 7.04 13.29 7.23
CA LEU A 456 7.12 12.10 8.08
C LEU A 456 6.71 12.37 9.54
N HIS A 457 7.11 13.52 10.11
CA HIS A 457 6.67 13.92 11.45
C HIS A 457 5.16 14.16 11.50
N ALA A 458 4.60 14.88 10.52
CA ALA A 458 3.18 15.17 10.46
C ALA A 458 2.33 13.89 10.25
N LEU A 459 2.77 12.98 9.36
CA LEU A 459 2.19 11.65 9.18
C LEU A 459 2.24 10.83 10.47
N SER A 460 3.42 10.72 11.11
CA SER A 460 3.57 9.97 12.37
C SER A 460 2.59 10.43 13.45
N TYR A 461 2.44 11.74 13.63
CA TYR A 461 1.46 12.27 14.59
C TYR A 461 0.02 11.94 14.16
N HIS A 462 -0.33 12.20 12.90
CA HIS A 462 -1.71 12.06 12.41
C HIS A 462 -2.18 10.60 12.43
N MET A 463 -1.38 9.67 11.88
CA MET A 463 -1.73 8.25 11.83
C MET A 463 -1.84 7.66 13.25
N ARG A 464 -0.83 7.88 14.11
CA ARG A 464 -0.83 7.34 15.49
C ARG A 464 -1.93 7.93 16.38
N SER A 465 -2.42 9.14 16.09
CA SER A 465 -3.43 9.83 16.92
C SER A 465 -4.87 9.65 16.44
N TYR A 466 -5.10 9.47 15.13
CA TYR A 466 -6.43 9.56 14.53
C TYR A 466 -6.86 8.32 13.73
N PHE A 467 -5.92 7.59 13.11
CA PHE A 467 -6.23 6.29 12.49
C PHE A 467 -6.22 5.14 13.51
N TRP A 468 -5.53 5.30 14.66
CA TRP A 468 -5.44 4.24 15.66
C TRP A 468 -6.74 4.03 16.43
N LEU A 469 -7.22 2.78 16.45
CA LEU A 469 -8.41 2.34 17.15
C LEU A 469 -8.12 1.11 18.02
N ASP A 470 -8.39 1.23 19.31
CA ASP A 470 -8.47 0.15 20.28
C ASP A 470 -9.79 0.29 21.08
N PHE A 471 -10.06 -0.62 22.02
CA PHE A 471 -11.28 -0.59 22.83
C PHE A 471 -11.50 0.74 23.59
N LYS A 472 -10.43 1.38 24.08
CA LYS A 472 -10.52 2.67 24.77
C LYS A 472 -10.87 3.77 23.77
N GLN A 473 -10.14 3.85 22.66
CA GLN A 473 -10.38 4.87 21.63
C GLN A 473 -11.78 4.73 21.00
N LEU A 474 -12.27 3.50 20.80
CA LEU A 474 -13.64 3.25 20.34
C LEU A 474 -14.69 3.76 21.34
N ASN A 475 -14.50 3.49 22.64
CA ASN A 475 -15.37 4.02 23.70
C ASN A 475 -15.32 5.56 23.80
N ASP A 476 -14.16 6.17 23.54
CA ASP A 476 -14.03 7.63 23.49
C ASP A 476 -14.76 8.22 22.26
N ILE A 477 -14.64 7.62 21.07
CA ILE A 477 -15.34 8.02 19.83
C ILE A 477 -16.87 7.87 19.97
N TYR A 478 -17.34 6.76 20.54
CA TYR A 478 -18.75 6.52 20.83
C TYR A 478 -19.38 7.60 21.74
N ARG A 479 -18.55 8.38 22.45
CA ARG A 479 -18.97 9.42 23.39
C ARG A 479 -18.71 10.85 22.89
N TYR A 480 -18.24 11.01 21.66
CA TYR A 480 -17.96 12.31 21.04
C TYR A 480 -19.16 13.26 21.05
N LYS A 481 -18.86 14.56 20.93
CA LYS A 481 -19.84 15.59 20.59
C LYS A 481 -19.67 15.96 19.12
N THR A 482 -20.75 16.42 18.50
CA THR A 482 -20.75 16.94 17.14
C THR A 482 -20.71 18.46 17.16
N GLU A 483 -20.45 19.07 16.02
CA GLU A 483 -20.37 20.53 15.83
C GLU A 483 -19.30 21.22 16.70
N GLU A 484 -18.21 20.52 17.03
CA GLU A 484 -17.09 21.04 17.83
C GLU A 484 -16.21 22.04 17.05
N TYR A 485 -16.67 23.29 16.91
CA TYR A 485 -15.92 24.36 16.24
C TYR A 485 -14.82 24.97 17.15
N SER A 486 -13.69 24.28 17.31
CA SER A 486 -12.52 24.80 18.06
C SER A 486 -11.19 24.11 17.73
N HIS A 487 -10.06 24.84 17.83
CA HIS A 487 -8.72 24.23 17.86
C HIS A 487 -8.55 23.22 19.02
N THR A 488 -9.31 23.35 20.11
CA THR A 488 -9.34 22.42 21.25
C THR A 488 -10.31 21.24 21.09
N ALA A 489 -11.06 21.16 19.98
CA ALA A 489 -12.05 20.10 19.73
C ALA A 489 -11.48 18.69 19.91
N VAL A 490 -12.26 17.79 20.49
CA VAL A 490 -11.96 16.37 20.63
C VAL A 490 -12.34 15.64 19.34
N ASN A 491 -13.58 15.83 18.87
CA ASN A 491 -14.06 15.27 17.60
C ASN A 491 -13.52 16.07 16.39
N LYS A 492 -12.22 15.93 16.12
CA LYS A 492 -11.48 16.69 15.09
C LYS A 492 -12.05 16.66 13.67
N PHE A 493 -12.90 15.68 13.36
CA PHE A 493 -13.41 15.45 12.00
C PHE A 493 -14.94 15.47 11.92
N ASN A 494 -15.62 15.88 13.01
CA ASN A 494 -17.08 15.85 13.16
C ASN A 494 -17.71 14.49 12.80
N VAL A 495 -17.15 13.39 13.33
CA VAL A 495 -17.69 12.04 13.18
C VAL A 495 -18.94 11.90 14.06
N ILE A 496 -20.03 11.41 13.48
CA ILE A 496 -21.30 11.22 14.18
C ILE A 496 -21.24 9.88 14.94
N PRO A 497 -21.43 9.84 16.28
CA PRO A 497 -21.41 8.58 17.05
C PRO A 497 -22.42 7.54 16.54
N ASP A 498 -23.60 8.00 16.13
CA ASP A 498 -24.69 7.16 15.62
C ASP A 498 -24.40 6.55 14.23
N SER A 499 -23.29 6.90 13.56
CA SER A 499 -22.84 6.28 12.32
C SER A 499 -21.71 5.24 12.52
N LEU A 500 -21.39 4.86 13.76
CA LEU A 500 -20.48 3.74 14.04
C LEU A 500 -21.20 2.41 13.71
N PRO A 501 -20.64 1.54 12.84
CA PRO A 501 -21.29 0.28 12.49
C PRO A 501 -21.33 -0.71 13.67
N ASP A 502 -22.49 -1.31 13.97
CA ASP A 502 -22.70 -2.22 15.11
C ASP A 502 -21.60 -3.28 15.27
N TRP A 503 -21.14 -3.85 14.15
CA TRP A 503 -20.12 -4.91 14.14
C TRP A 503 -18.80 -4.50 14.81
N VAL A 504 -18.45 -3.20 14.86
CA VAL A 504 -17.18 -2.72 15.40
C VAL A 504 -17.10 -2.94 16.92
N PHE A 505 -18.24 -2.85 17.61
CA PHE A 505 -18.32 -3.05 19.06
C PHE A 505 -18.15 -4.54 19.43
N ASP A 506 -18.79 -5.43 18.67
CA ASP A 506 -18.65 -6.88 18.84
C ASP A 506 -17.29 -7.43 18.38
N PHE A 507 -16.64 -6.77 17.41
CA PHE A 507 -15.33 -7.14 16.87
C PHE A 507 -14.16 -6.65 17.74
N MET A 508 -14.24 -5.47 18.34
CA MET A 508 -13.12 -4.91 19.11
C MET A 508 -12.82 -5.74 20.38
N PRO A 509 -11.65 -6.40 20.49
CA PRO A 509 -11.28 -7.14 21.69
C PRO A 509 -10.88 -6.19 22.84
N THR A 510 -11.00 -6.64 24.09
CA THR A 510 -10.52 -5.90 25.26
C THR A 510 -8.99 -5.75 25.31
N ARG A 511 -8.27 -6.57 24.54
CA ARG A 511 -6.85 -6.44 24.24
C ARG A 511 -6.63 -6.58 22.74
N GLY A 512 -6.17 -5.50 22.13
CA GLY A 512 -5.88 -5.41 20.71
C GLY A 512 -6.25 -4.03 20.16
N GLY A 513 -5.92 -3.80 18.88
CA GLY A 513 -6.23 -2.57 18.18
C GLY A 513 -5.63 -2.57 16.79
N TYR A 514 -6.01 -1.60 15.95
CA TYR A 514 -5.55 -1.50 14.56
C TYR A 514 -5.64 -0.07 14.05
N PHE A 515 -5.02 0.17 12.89
CA PHE A 515 -5.27 1.37 12.10
C PHE A 515 -6.50 1.14 11.21
N ILE A 516 -7.53 1.98 11.38
CA ILE A 516 -8.77 1.96 10.60
C ILE A 516 -8.52 2.20 9.11
N GLY A 517 -9.46 1.81 8.26
CA GLY A 517 -9.32 1.87 6.81
C GLY A 517 -9.11 3.28 6.24
N ASN A 518 -9.80 4.29 6.78
CA ASN A 518 -9.83 5.64 6.23
C ASN A 518 -10.32 6.65 7.28
N ILE A 519 -9.89 7.91 7.18
CA ILE A 519 -10.46 9.03 7.94
C ILE A 519 -10.48 10.28 7.06
N SER A 520 -11.62 10.98 7.00
CA SER A 520 -11.77 12.23 6.24
C SER A 520 -12.82 13.12 6.93
N PRO A 521 -13.08 14.36 6.45
CA PRO A 521 -14.15 15.19 7.01
C PRO A 521 -15.48 14.43 7.05
N ALA A 522 -16.13 14.43 8.22
CA ALA A 522 -17.37 13.72 8.56
C ALA A 522 -17.38 12.20 8.30
N ARG A 523 -16.22 11.52 8.19
CA ARG A 523 -16.14 10.08 7.89
C ARG A 523 -14.98 9.37 8.59
N MET A 524 -15.28 8.24 9.20
CA MET A 524 -14.32 7.18 9.52
C MET A 524 -14.75 5.89 8.81
N ASP A 525 -13.81 5.20 8.18
CA ASP A 525 -14.03 3.86 7.63
C ASP A 525 -13.42 2.84 8.58
N PHE A 526 -14.27 2.25 9.44
CA PHE A 526 -13.84 1.38 10.52
C PHE A 526 -13.29 0.01 10.06
N ARG A 527 -13.42 -0.35 8.77
CA ARG A 527 -12.94 -1.65 8.27
C ARG A 527 -11.45 -1.83 8.52
N TRP A 528 -11.07 -3.03 8.95
CA TRP A 528 -9.66 -3.43 9.05
C TRP A 528 -9.13 -3.76 7.66
N PHE A 529 -7.88 -3.37 7.36
CA PHE A 529 -7.18 -3.72 6.11
C PHE A 529 -5.81 -4.32 6.42
N CYS A 530 -5.54 -5.51 5.88
CA CYS A 530 -4.37 -6.31 6.26
C CYS A 530 -3.05 -5.67 5.84
N LEU A 531 -2.92 -5.28 4.56
CA LEU A 531 -1.68 -4.74 3.99
C LEU A 531 -1.27 -3.44 4.70
N GLY A 532 -2.19 -2.49 4.85
CA GLY A 532 -1.94 -1.24 5.57
C GLY A 532 -1.47 -1.44 7.02
N ASN A 533 -2.08 -2.36 7.76
CA ASN A 533 -1.67 -2.67 9.13
C ASN A 533 -0.31 -3.40 9.20
N CYS A 534 -0.03 -4.33 8.29
CA CYS A 534 1.28 -4.99 8.20
C CYS A 534 2.39 -4.00 7.83
N MET A 535 2.15 -3.12 6.83
CA MET A 535 3.11 -2.10 6.42
C MET A 535 3.30 -1.02 7.50
N ALA A 536 2.29 -0.71 8.31
CA ALA A 536 2.44 0.17 9.47
C ALA A 536 3.39 -0.40 10.52
N ILE A 537 3.36 -1.72 10.76
CA ILE A 537 4.33 -2.43 11.62
C ILE A 537 5.73 -2.42 10.99
N LEU A 538 5.84 -2.81 9.71
CA LEU A 538 7.13 -2.97 9.02
C LEU A 538 7.89 -1.65 8.89
N SER A 539 7.19 -0.55 8.61
CA SER A 539 7.78 0.79 8.50
C SER A 539 8.07 1.47 9.85
N SER A 540 7.65 0.88 10.97
CA SER A 540 7.59 1.51 12.30
C SER A 540 6.74 2.80 12.35
N LEU A 541 5.70 2.87 11.51
CA LEU A 541 4.62 3.84 11.67
C LEU A 541 3.83 3.55 12.95
N ALA A 542 3.53 2.27 13.19
CA ALA A 542 3.03 1.78 14.46
C ALA A 542 4.12 1.91 15.55
N THR A 543 3.73 2.28 16.77
CA THR A 543 4.61 2.11 17.94
C THR A 543 4.77 0.63 18.29
N PRO A 544 5.71 0.23 19.19
CA PRO A 544 5.80 -1.15 19.66
C PRO A 544 4.50 -1.66 20.29
N GLU A 545 3.82 -0.81 21.08
CA GLU A 545 2.54 -1.15 21.73
C GLU A 545 1.43 -1.36 20.71
N GLN A 546 1.35 -0.49 19.69
CA GLN A 546 0.40 -0.61 18.59
C GLN A 546 0.68 -1.86 17.75
N SER A 547 1.96 -2.17 17.49
CA SER A 547 2.38 -3.37 16.75
C SER A 547 2.02 -4.67 17.49
N VAL A 548 2.21 -4.68 18.81
CA VAL A 548 1.79 -5.76 19.71
C VAL A 548 0.27 -5.89 19.76
N ALA A 549 -0.46 -4.77 19.80
CA ALA A 549 -1.92 -4.75 19.82
C ALA A 549 -2.57 -5.20 18.49
N ILE A 550 -1.93 -4.96 17.33
CA ILE A 550 -2.35 -5.54 16.05
C ILE A 550 -2.19 -7.07 16.06
N MET A 551 -1.14 -7.60 16.68
CA MET A 551 -0.97 -9.05 16.81
C MET A 551 -1.92 -9.68 17.84
N ASP A 552 -2.18 -9.00 18.97
CA ASP A 552 -3.25 -9.40 19.91
C ASP A 552 -4.63 -9.45 19.21
N LEU A 553 -4.91 -8.51 18.30
CA LEU A 553 -6.12 -8.53 17.47
C LEU A 553 -6.15 -9.73 16.52
N ILE A 554 -5.06 -10.00 15.78
CA ILE A 554 -5.00 -11.12 14.82
C ILE A 554 -5.08 -12.49 15.52
N GLU A 555 -4.49 -12.64 16.71
CA GLU A 555 -4.60 -13.87 17.50
C GLU A 555 -6.00 -14.04 18.12
N SER A 556 -6.66 -12.95 18.54
CA SER A 556 -8.02 -13.01 19.14
C SER A 556 -9.16 -13.08 18.10
N ARG A 557 -8.95 -12.56 16.90
CA ARG A 557 -9.91 -12.53 15.77
C ARG A 557 -9.48 -13.38 14.59
N TRP A 558 -8.87 -14.53 14.90
CA TRP A 558 -8.32 -15.42 13.88
C TRP A 558 -9.37 -15.95 12.91
N GLU A 559 -10.56 -16.31 13.39
CA GLU A 559 -11.62 -16.86 12.52
C GLU A 559 -12.14 -15.80 11.54
N GLU A 560 -12.24 -14.55 12.01
CA GLU A 560 -12.68 -13.40 11.23
C GLU A 560 -11.63 -12.91 10.21
N LEU A 561 -10.34 -12.89 10.58
CA LEU A 561 -9.27 -12.26 9.79
C LEU A 561 -8.41 -13.24 8.97
N ALA A 562 -8.37 -14.52 9.34
CA ALA A 562 -7.61 -15.56 8.65
C ALA A 562 -8.47 -16.76 8.25
N GLY A 563 -9.37 -17.22 9.12
CA GLY A 563 -10.27 -18.36 8.86
C GLY A 563 -9.51 -19.64 8.51
N GLU A 564 -9.88 -20.25 7.38
CA GLU A 564 -9.30 -21.46 6.79
C GLU A 564 -8.42 -21.18 5.55
N MET A 565 -8.36 -19.94 5.08
CA MET A 565 -7.38 -19.49 4.09
C MET A 565 -6.89 -18.07 4.45
N PRO A 566 -5.68 -17.93 5.02
CA PRO A 566 -5.09 -16.64 5.33
C PRO A 566 -4.73 -15.86 4.05
N LEU A 567 -4.96 -14.54 3.96
CA LEU A 567 -5.59 -13.62 4.94
C LEU A 567 -6.68 -12.79 4.27
N LYS A 568 -7.61 -12.26 5.07
CA LYS A 568 -8.58 -11.27 4.57
C LYS A 568 -7.86 -10.01 4.11
N VAL A 569 -8.18 -9.53 2.91
CA VAL A 569 -7.68 -8.23 2.43
C VAL A 569 -8.26 -7.08 3.25
N CYS A 570 -9.57 -7.16 3.55
CA CYS A 570 -10.25 -6.31 4.51
C CYS A 570 -11.31 -7.07 5.30
N TYR A 571 -11.75 -6.51 6.43
CA TYR A 571 -12.83 -7.05 7.25
C TYR A 571 -13.71 -5.92 7.86
N PRO A 572 -15.04 -6.09 7.93
CA PRO A 572 -15.84 -7.13 7.28
C PRO A 572 -16.05 -6.85 5.78
N ALA A 573 -16.70 -7.78 5.08
CA ALA A 573 -17.25 -7.48 3.75
C ALA A 573 -18.46 -6.53 3.86
N ILE A 574 -18.54 -5.62 2.91
CA ILE A 574 -19.69 -4.76 2.64
C ILE A 574 -20.82 -5.62 2.02
N GLU A 575 -22.05 -5.51 2.54
CA GLU A 575 -23.21 -6.29 2.11
C GLU A 575 -24.43 -5.42 1.69
N SER A 576 -25.44 -6.08 1.10
CA SER A 576 -26.79 -5.55 0.85
C SER A 576 -26.87 -4.14 0.22
N HIS A 577 -27.28 -3.11 0.98
CA HIS A 577 -27.51 -1.76 0.45
C HIS A 577 -26.21 -0.97 0.31
N GLU A 578 -25.33 -1.09 1.30
CA GLU A 578 -23.99 -0.50 1.29
C GLU A 578 -23.19 -1.01 0.08
N TRP A 579 -23.28 -2.30 -0.25
CA TRP A 579 -22.64 -2.86 -1.45
C TRP A 579 -23.08 -2.16 -2.74
N ARG A 580 -24.38 -1.87 -2.88
CA ARG A 580 -24.91 -1.17 -4.07
C ARG A 580 -24.37 0.27 -4.14
N ILE A 581 -24.36 0.99 -3.02
CA ILE A 581 -23.93 2.39 -2.95
C ILE A 581 -22.41 2.52 -3.14
N VAL A 582 -21.63 1.79 -2.34
CA VAL A 582 -20.17 1.95 -2.24
C VAL A 582 -19.47 1.37 -3.46
N THR A 583 -19.82 0.15 -3.89
CA THR A 583 -19.15 -0.46 -5.06
C THR A 583 -19.76 -0.04 -6.39
N GLY A 584 -21.03 0.42 -6.40
CA GLY A 584 -21.79 0.60 -7.63
C GLY A 584 -22.34 -0.71 -8.20
N CYS A 585 -22.68 -1.66 -7.32
CA CYS A 585 -23.13 -3.02 -7.66
C CYS A 585 -22.07 -3.88 -8.39
N ASP A 586 -20.78 -3.78 -8.03
CA ASP A 586 -19.69 -4.49 -8.71
C ASP A 586 -19.81 -6.03 -8.58
N PRO A 587 -20.01 -6.78 -9.68
CA PRO A 587 -20.19 -8.22 -9.67
C PRO A 587 -18.92 -9.06 -9.36
N LYS A 588 -17.70 -8.48 -9.37
CA LYS A 588 -16.48 -9.16 -8.88
C LYS A 588 -16.34 -9.01 -7.35
N ASN A 589 -16.76 -7.86 -6.82
CA ASN A 589 -16.72 -7.50 -5.39
C ASN A 589 -18.03 -7.82 -4.64
N THR A 590 -18.67 -8.97 -4.93
CA THR A 590 -19.80 -9.46 -4.12
C THR A 590 -19.37 -9.78 -2.68
N ARG A 591 -20.33 -10.00 -1.76
CA ARG A 591 -20.04 -10.31 -0.34
C ARG A 591 -18.96 -11.39 -0.19
N TRP A 592 -17.94 -11.13 0.61
CA TRP A 592 -16.82 -12.05 0.91
C TRP A 592 -16.12 -12.58 -0.35
N SER A 593 -15.92 -11.73 -1.37
CA SER A 593 -15.29 -12.06 -2.65
C SER A 593 -14.34 -10.96 -3.10
N TYR A 594 -13.21 -11.36 -3.69
CA TYR A 594 -12.19 -10.46 -4.25
C TYR A 594 -11.74 -9.40 -3.24
N HIS A 595 -11.85 -8.10 -3.52
CA HIS A 595 -11.49 -7.03 -2.57
C HIS A 595 -12.51 -6.86 -1.43
N ASN A 596 -13.73 -7.39 -1.58
CA ASN A 596 -14.80 -7.24 -0.61
C ASN A 596 -14.81 -8.41 0.41
N GLY A 597 -13.76 -8.49 1.23
CA GLY A 597 -13.60 -9.55 2.24
C GLY A 597 -13.20 -10.93 1.66
N GLY A 598 -12.61 -10.97 0.47
CA GLY A 598 -11.90 -12.16 -0.03
C GLY A 598 -10.65 -12.46 0.80
N SER A 599 -10.23 -13.72 0.78
CA SER A 599 -8.97 -14.21 1.35
C SER A 599 -7.89 -14.29 0.26
N TRP A 600 -6.71 -13.71 0.51
CA TRP A 600 -5.65 -13.52 -0.47
C TRP A 600 -4.32 -14.14 0.00
N PRO A 601 -3.85 -15.23 -0.63
CA PRO A 601 -2.64 -15.94 -0.21
C PRO A 601 -1.37 -15.08 -0.27
N VAL A 602 -1.29 -14.11 -1.19
CA VAL A 602 -0.16 -13.16 -1.28
C VAL A 602 0.11 -12.42 0.03
N LEU A 603 -0.90 -12.19 0.88
CA LEU A 603 -0.74 -11.47 2.15
C LEU A 603 0.05 -12.27 3.22
N LEU A 604 0.33 -13.55 2.99
CA LEU A 604 1.15 -14.39 3.86
C LEU A 604 2.54 -13.81 4.14
N TRP A 605 3.20 -13.22 3.14
CA TRP A 605 4.55 -12.67 3.33
C TRP A 605 4.55 -11.41 4.20
N LEU A 606 3.53 -10.55 4.04
CA LEU A 606 3.35 -9.33 4.83
C LEU A 606 3.10 -9.63 6.31
N LEU A 607 2.19 -10.58 6.59
CA LEU A 607 1.98 -11.06 7.95
C LEU A 607 3.25 -11.69 8.51
N THR A 608 3.92 -12.55 7.74
CA THR A 608 5.13 -13.24 8.21
C THR A 608 6.23 -12.25 8.60
N ALA A 609 6.50 -11.26 7.75
CA ALA A 609 7.46 -10.19 8.05
C ALA A 609 7.05 -9.41 9.32
N ALA A 610 5.78 -9.04 9.46
CA ALA A 610 5.27 -8.34 10.64
C ALA A 610 5.33 -9.20 11.92
N CYS A 611 5.06 -10.50 11.82
CA CYS A 611 5.17 -11.48 12.91
C CYS A 611 6.62 -11.64 13.39
N ILE A 612 7.59 -11.68 12.47
CA ILE A 612 9.01 -11.72 12.84
C ILE A 612 9.41 -10.40 13.52
N LYS A 613 9.03 -9.24 12.96
CA LYS A 613 9.33 -7.91 13.54
C LYS A 613 8.72 -7.69 14.93
N THR A 614 7.62 -8.36 15.25
CA THR A 614 6.94 -8.30 16.56
C THR A 614 7.34 -9.45 17.51
N GLY A 615 8.25 -10.34 17.11
CA GLY A 615 8.67 -11.48 17.92
C GLY A 615 7.61 -12.58 18.09
N ARG A 616 6.61 -12.66 17.19
CA ARG A 616 5.50 -13.63 17.21
C ARG A 616 5.46 -14.57 15.99
N PRO A 617 6.55 -15.31 15.66
CA PRO A 617 6.59 -16.19 14.49
C PRO A 617 5.60 -17.38 14.55
N GLN A 618 4.99 -17.69 15.71
CA GLN A 618 3.95 -18.72 15.80
C GLN A 618 2.70 -18.40 14.98
N ILE A 619 2.36 -17.11 14.84
CA ILE A 619 1.21 -16.64 14.06
C ILE A 619 1.45 -16.95 12.56
N ALA A 620 2.66 -16.65 12.08
CA ALA A 620 3.09 -16.91 10.72
C ALA A 620 3.16 -18.42 10.40
N ARG A 621 3.71 -19.24 11.30
CA ARG A 621 3.72 -20.71 11.14
C ARG A 621 2.31 -21.26 10.97
N ARG A 622 1.38 -20.90 11.86
CA ARG A 622 -0.04 -21.30 11.77
C ARG A 622 -0.69 -20.86 10.46
N ALA A 623 -0.38 -19.67 9.95
CA ALA A 623 -0.91 -19.19 8.68
C ALA A 623 -0.35 -20.01 7.48
N ILE A 624 0.95 -20.28 7.48
CA ILE A 624 1.60 -21.07 6.43
C ILE A 624 1.12 -22.52 6.45
N GLU A 625 1.00 -23.15 7.62
CA GLU A 625 0.47 -24.52 7.78
C GLU A 625 -0.95 -24.66 7.22
N LEU A 626 -1.83 -23.67 7.45
CA LEU A 626 -3.16 -23.63 6.83
C LEU A 626 -3.09 -23.48 5.31
N ALA A 627 -2.20 -22.63 4.79
CA ALA A 627 -2.03 -22.45 3.35
C ALA A 627 -1.47 -23.72 2.67
N GLU A 628 -0.42 -24.33 3.23
CA GLU A 628 0.20 -25.57 2.75
C GLU A 628 -0.80 -26.73 2.70
N SER A 629 -1.84 -26.72 3.54
CA SER A 629 -2.88 -27.74 3.52
C SER A 629 -3.66 -27.82 2.20
N ARG A 630 -3.75 -26.73 1.41
CA ARG A 630 -4.63 -26.65 0.24
C ARG A 630 -4.18 -25.76 -0.94
N LEU A 631 -3.34 -24.74 -0.73
CA LEU A 631 -2.99 -23.74 -1.76
C LEU A 631 -2.44 -24.38 -3.05
N LEU A 632 -1.62 -25.42 -2.89
CA LEU A 632 -1.14 -26.27 -3.98
C LEU A 632 -2.27 -27.09 -4.64
N LYS A 633 -3.08 -27.79 -3.84
CA LYS A 633 -4.17 -28.67 -4.33
C LYS A 633 -5.21 -27.91 -5.15
N ASP A 634 -5.47 -26.66 -4.77
CA ASP A 634 -6.38 -25.74 -5.46
C ASP A 634 -5.73 -25.04 -6.68
N ASN A 635 -4.49 -25.40 -7.04
CA ASN A 635 -3.70 -24.89 -8.17
C ASN A 635 -3.32 -23.40 -8.05
N TRP A 636 -2.81 -23.01 -6.87
CA TRP A 636 -2.26 -21.69 -6.58
C TRP A 636 -3.19 -20.50 -6.96
N PRO A 637 -4.43 -20.41 -6.44
CA PRO A 637 -5.36 -19.35 -6.81
C PRO A 637 -4.92 -17.94 -6.41
N GLU A 638 -5.39 -16.96 -7.18
CA GLU A 638 -5.33 -15.53 -6.91
C GLU A 638 -5.99 -15.17 -5.55
N TYR A 639 -7.22 -15.64 -5.32
CA TYR A 639 -7.99 -15.36 -4.10
C TYR A 639 -9.03 -16.46 -3.78
N TYR A 640 -9.64 -16.36 -2.59
CA TYR A 640 -10.60 -17.30 -2.02
C TYR A 640 -11.82 -16.58 -1.41
N ASP A 641 -12.99 -17.20 -1.51
CA ASP A 641 -14.29 -16.60 -1.18
C ASP A 641 -14.94 -17.18 0.09
N GLY A 642 -15.90 -16.42 0.61
CA GLY A 642 -16.67 -16.73 1.81
C GLY A 642 -15.99 -16.28 3.10
N LYS A 643 -16.77 -16.19 4.19
CA LYS A 643 -16.32 -15.68 5.50
C LYS A 643 -15.00 -16.29 5.97
N LEU A 644 -14.85 -17.61 5.82
CA LEU A 644 -13.66 -18.37 6.22
C LEU A 644 -12.63 -18.61 5.10
N GLY A 645 -12.85 -18.10 3.88
CA GLY A 645 -11.99 -18.40 2.73
C GLY A 645 -12.07 -19.85 2.24
N ARG A 646 -13.22 -20.50 2.44
CA ARG A 646 -13.43 -21.93 2.14
C ARG A 646 -13.43 -22.27 0.65
N TYR A 647 -13.92 -21.36 -0.18
CA TYR A 647 -14.11 -21.59 -1.61
C TYR A 647 -12.96 -20.96 -2.40
N VAL A 648 -12.53 -21.57 -3.50
CA VAL A 648 -11.67 -20.87 -4.47
C VAL A 648 -12.47 -19.69 -5.04
N GLY A 649 -11.81 -18.55 -5.26
CA GLY A 649 -12.48 -17.31 -5.65
C GLY A 649 -13.24 -17.43 -6.97
N LYS A 650 -14.43 -16.84 -7.03
CA LYS A 650 -15.39 -16.99 -8.14
C LYS A 650 -14.83 -16.66 -9.54
N GLN A 651 -13.82 -15.81 -9.61
CA GLN A 651 -13.07 -15.43 -10.82
C GLN A 651 -11.56 -15.41 -10.53
N ALA A 652 -11.08 -16.28 -9.62
CA ALA A 652 -9.68 -16.35 -9.23
C ALA A 652 -8.87 -17.11 -10.27
N ARG A 653 -7.84 -16.47 -10.82
CA ARG A 653 -6.89 -17.13 -11.72
C ARG A 653 -6.04 -18.17 -10.98
N LYS A 654 -5.78 -19.30 -11.64
CA LYS A 654 -4.84 -20.33 -11.17
C LYS A 654 -3.41 -19.95 -11.49
N PHE A 655 -2.47 -20.51 -10.74
CA PHE A 655 -1.04 -20.23 -10.90
C PHE A 655 -0.76 -18.72 -10.91
N GLN A 656 -1.45 -17.97 -10.03
CA GLN A 656 -1.22 -16.55 -9.84
C GLN A 656 0.12 -16.34 -9.13
N THR A 657 1.05 -15.68 -9.79
CA THR A 657 2.46 -15.61 -9.40
C THR A 657 2.65 -15.02 -8.00
N TRP A 658 1.91 -13.97 -7.61
CA TRP A 658 2.07 -13.39 -6.27
C TRP A 658 1.56 -14.29 -5.12
N SER A 659 0.69 -15.26 -5.40
CA SER A 659 0.27 -16.27 -4.42
C SER A 659 1.38 -17.32 -4.21
N VAL A 660 2.07 -17.70 -5.29
CA VAL A 660 3.24 -18.59 -5.28
C VAL A 660 4.43 -17.90 -4.59
N ALA A 661 4.77 -16.69 -5.01
CA ALA A 661 5.88 -15.91 -4.48
C ALA A 661 5.63 -15.48 -3.03
N GLY A 662 4.40 -15.09 -2.67
CA GLY A 662 4.04 -14.75 -1.30
C GLY A 662 4.19 -15.92 -0.33
N TYR A 663 3.89 -17.15 -0.76
CA TYR A 663 4.20 -18.36 -0.01
C TYR A 663 5.73 -18.58 0.12
N LEU A 664 6.48 -18.48 -0.97
CA LEU A 664 7.94 -18.65 -0.96
C LEU A 664 8.65 -17.65 -0.03
N VAL A 665 8.33 -16.37 -0.13
CA VAL A 665 8.88 -15.31 0.74
C VAL A 665 8.53 -15.57 2.20
N ALA A 666 7.31 -16.04 2.50
CA ALA A 666 6.91 -16.39 3.86
C ALA A 666 7.70 -17.58 4.43
N LYS A 667 7.99 -18.61 3.62
CA LYS A 667 8.88 -19.73 4.03
C LYS A 667 10.30 -19.25 4.29
N MET A 668 10.91 -18.57 3.32
CA MET A 668 12.31 -18.11 3.42
C MET A 668 12.53 -17.13 4.58
N MET A 669 11.57 -16.24 4.89
CA MET A 669 11.67 -15.37 6.07
C MET A 669 11.55 -16.11 7.41
N LEU A 670 10.84 -17.24 7.50
CA LEU A 670 10.81 -18.06 8.71
C LEU A 670 12.04 -18.95 8.86
N GLU A 671 12.64 -19.35 7.74
CA GLU A 671 13.86 -20.17 7.68
C GLU A 671 15.11 -19.32 7.98
N ASP A 672 15.21 -18.09 7.42
CA ASP A 672 16.17 -17.06 7.84
C ASP A 672 15.48 -15.71 8.13
N PRO A 673 15.20 -15.41 9.41
CA PRO A 673 14.70 -14.11 9.86
C PRO A 673 15.58 -12.89 9.52
N SER A 674 16.86 -13.07 9.15
CA SER A 674 17.74 -11.95 8.76
C SER A 674 17.22 -11.22 7.51
N HIS A 675 16.53 -11.94 6.62
CA HIS A 675 15.87 -11.42 5.44
C HIS A 675 14.81 -10.33 5.73
N LEU A 676 14.27 -10.27 6.96
CA LEU A 676 13.36 -9.19 7.38
C LEU A 676 13.97 -7.80 7.17
N GLY A 677 15.31 -7.68 7.33
CA GLY A 677 16.05 -6.43 7.18
C GLY A 677 15.94 -5.79 5.78
N MET A 678 15.47 -6.52 4.77
CA MET A 678 15.23 -6.00 3.41
C MET A 678 13.91 -5.23 3.26
N ILE A 679 12.90 -5.51 4.08
CA ILE A 679 11.57 -4.88 3.97
C ILE A 679 11.13 -4.13 5.24
N ALA A 680 11.75 -4.41 6.38
CA ALA A 680 11.51 -3.69 7.64
C ALA A 680 12.42 -2.46 7.79
N LEU A 681 11.93 -1.50 8.57
CA LEU A 681 12.68 -0.36 9.09
C LEU A 681 12.55 -0.28 10.60
N GLU A 682 13.68 -0.12 11.29
CA GLU A 682 13.76 0.10 12.73
C GLU A 682 13.08 1.40 13.16
N GLU A 683 12.79 1.52 14.46
CA GLU A 683 12.31 2.76 15.06
C GLU A 683 13.25 3.93 14.76
N ASP A 684 12.68 5.06 14.36
CA ASP A 684 13.43 6.30 14.28
C ASP A 684 13.57 6.92 15.67
N ARG A 685 14.80 7.04 16.16
CA ARG A 685 15.11 7.60 17.48
C ARG A 685 14.74 9.08 17.60
N GLN A 686 14.60 9.80 16.48
CA GLN A 686 14.19 11.21 16.43
C GLN A 686 12.65 11.33 16.46
N MET A 687 11.92 10.40 15.86
CA MET A 687 10.45 10.41 15.74
C MET A 687 9.71 9.83 16.95
N LYS A 688 10.31 9.97 18.14
CA LYS A 688 9.68 9.55 19.40
C LYS A 688 8.43 10.40 19.66
N PRO A 689 7.32 9.81 20.14
CA PRO A 689 6.14 10.58 20.49
C PRO A 689 6.48 11.58 21.60
N VAL A 690 6.21 12.86 21.37
CA VAL A 690 6.31 13.89 22.42
C VAL A 690 5.32 13.51 23.50
N MET A 691 5.83 13.09 24.66
CA MET A 691 5.00 12.74 25.81
C MET A 691 4.14 13.94 26.18
N LYS A 692 2.82 13.84 25.99
CA LYS A 692 1.87 14.79 26.56
C LYS A 692 2.02 14.72 28.08
N ARG A 693 2.74 15.69 28.67
CA ARG A 693 2.52 16.01 30.09
C ARG A 693 1.04 16.35 30.22
N SER A 694 0.34 15.57 31.03
CA SER A 694 -1.00 15.88 31.47
C SER A 694 -0.92 17.18 32.27
N ASN A 695 -1.28 18.31 31.66
CA ASN A 695 -1.35 19.58 32.36
C ASN A 695 -2.51 19.52 33.36
N SER A 696 -2.19 19.10 34.59
CA SER A 696 -3.04 19.26 35.77
C SER A 696 -3.13 20.75 36.11
N TRP A 697 -4.01 21.47 35.41
CA TRP A 697 -4.38 22.83 35.77
C TRP A 697 -5.10 22.80 37.13
N THR A 698 -4.49 23.42 38.12
CA THR A 698 -5.03 23.51 39.48
C THR A 698 -5.96 24.70 39.62
N CYS A 699 -7.24 24.42 39.91
CA CYS A 699 -8.28 25.33 40.40
C CYS A 699 -8.55 26.58 39.53
#